data_AF-A0A5N1J817-F1
#
_entry.id   AF-A0A5N1J817-F1
#
_cell.length_a   1.000
_cell.length_b   1.000
_cell.length_c   1.000
_cell.angle_alpha   90.00
_cell.angle_beta   90.00
_cell.angle_gamma   90.00
#
_symmetry.space_group_name_H-M   'P 1'
#
loop_
_entity.id
_entity.type
_entity.pdbx_description
1 polymer ?
#
loop_
_entity_poly.entity_id
_entity_poly.type
_entity_poly.pdbx_seq_one_letter_code
_entity_poly.pdbx_strand_id
1 'polypeptide(L)'
;MKQLYYILMLCCSASMALAQGEANNWHFGNQASFEFSGTGSPVSTFTSAMTNAEEGCASISDKNGQLLFYTNGETIWDRSNNIMLNGHSLMGHVSSTQSSLIVPRPGSDSLYYVFTTDAVQNNLANGLRYSVVDMEANWPLGAVVSGQKNIALYGSATKPVSEKLTAVKHFNNRDVWVIVQSYVSLTQQEFIAFLVTSSGISASPVISVLPAVAGSQNIKTGYLKASPLGNYLAGNFGSNGCYLFDFDNKTGSVSNPLQLTNPSPRPYYGLEFSPDESKLYTNDSWLIQQFNLNSGNPASILASRTSLNPMSNYGAMQLAPNGKIYIARPGQNALAEISQPNAPGPSCNLTMFGPNLVLPSNSFEGLPNFITGYFNPPRFEYIGNCAGNPLYFSIPLSFGIDSATWNFGDTGSGAQNFARGLSPNHVFRNPGNFTVLLTIFRQGQPAYYQQQVVVRNKPQVQLDSDIVACAGDSISLKNHFPRSQFNERYLWSTGETGFAISPTVSGIYWLELTNGFCTTRDSIKVTFRPLPQVSLGASQILCDVATVTLDAKNPGCTYYWHPGKETTQTITVTKSGRYTVYVTSPDGCTNMDFIDITMITSPRVELGDDIVVCEGEPVTLRATDPGSGRSVLWSDGSRFLSLQPTKSGKYWVQVTHSICTISDTINVTFKSCPPPPVPVIPNIITPNGDEKNDKLVLKEIPEGVWHLKLFNRWGQLLFDEKGYRNDWPKDKISDGTYYYLLEDPETKRTFKGWVEVVH
;
A
#
# COMPACT_ATOMS: atom_id res chain seq x y z
N MET A 1 9.84 55.22 61.03
CA MET A 1 10.15 53.80 60.80
C MET A 1 10.46 53.58 59.34
N LYS A 2 11.74 53.31 58.99
CA LYS A 2 12.19 52.54 57.83
C LYS A 2 13.71 52.47 57.91
N GLN A 3 14.21 51.34 58.43
CA GLN A 3 15.64 51.03 58.56
C GLN A 3 16.25 50.82 57.16
N LEU A 4 17.40 51.44 56.93
CA LEU A 4 18.28 51.16 55.80
C LEU A 4 19.19 49.99 56.22
N TYR A 5 19.03 48.82 55.60
CA TYR A 5 19.98 47.71 55.73
C TYR A 5 20.86 47.70 54.48
N TYR A 6 22.14 48.02 54.65
CA TYR A 6 23.19 47.70 53.69
C TYR A 6 23.42 46.19 53.72
N ILE A 7 23.03 45.47 52.67
CA ILE A 7 23.43 44.07 52.48
C ILE A 7 24.73 44.06 51.70
N LEU A 8 25.79 43.70 52.42
CA LEU A 8 27.12 43.40 51.93
C LEU A 8 27.01 42.23 50.93
N MET A 9 27.34 42.48 49.66
CA MET A 9 27.37 41.44 48.63
C MET A 9 28.61 40.57 48.85
N LEU A 10 28.46 39.49 49.62
CA LEU A 10 29.47 38.44 49.72
C LEU A 10 29.51 37.70 48.38
N CYS A 11 30.58 37.92 47.59
CA CYS A 11 30.92 37.07 46.47
C CYS A 11 31.30 35.68 46.97
N CYS A 12 30.30 34.82 47.19
CA CYS A 12 30.52 33.37 47.21
C CYS A 12 30.62 32.90 45.75
N SER A 13 31.84 32.73 45.28
CA SER A 13 32.15 31.92 44.10
C SER A 13 31.72 30.48 44.38
N ALA A 14 30.48 30.14 44.02
CA ALA A 14 30.01 28.77 44.01
C ALA A 14 30.60 28.08 42.76
N SER A 15 31.62 27.27 42.99
CA SER A 15 32.22 26.38 42.00
C SER A 15 31.19 25.34 41.55
N MET A 16 31.10 25.19 40.23
CA MET A 16 30.16 24.30 39.53
C MET A 16 30.51 22.83 39.81
N ALA A 17 29.64 22.12 40.53
CA ALA A 17 29.72 20.67 40.65
C ALA A 17 29.01 20.02 39.44
N LEU A 18 29.78 19.57 38.46
CA LEU A 18 29.32 18.66 37.42
C LEU A 18 29.27 17.24 38.02
N ALA A 19 28.12 16.59 38.03
CA ALA A 19 27.98 15.20 38.50
C ALA A 19 28.47 14.17 37.47
N GLN A 20 29.65 14.44 36.89
CA GLN A 20 30.52 13.59 36.06
C GLN A 20 31.96 14.04 36.32
N GLY A 21 32.33 14.14 37.60
CA GLY A 21 33.62 14.69 38.01
C GLY A 21 34.80 13.75 37.83
N GLU A 22 34.59 12.51 37.41
CA GLU A 22 35.60 11.45 37.40
C GLU A 22 36.85 11.77 36.56
N ALA A 23 36.72 12.66 35.57
CA ALA A 23 37.81 13.11 34.72
C ALA A 23 38.27 14.56 35.00
N ASN A 24 37.90 15.15 36.16
CA ASN A 24 38.19 16.55 36.48
C ASN A 24 39.64 16.84 36.87
N ASN A 25 40.41 15.82 37.27
CA ASN A 25 41.81 16.01 37.66
C ASN A 25 42.70 15.22 36.72
N TRP A 26 43.59 15.93 36.02
CA TRP A 26 44.55 15.36 35.10
C TRP A 26 45.93 15.42 35.73
N HIS A 27 46.65 14.30 35.74
CA HIS A 27 48.05 14.22 36.17
C HIS A 27 48.85 13.51 35.08
N PHE A 28 49.87 14.17 34.54
CA PHE A 28 50.59 13.68 33.35
C PHE A 28 52.01 14.27 33.26
N GLY A 29 52.76 13.82 32.25
CA GLY A 29 54.08 14.37 31.92
C GLY A 29 55.08 14.33 33.07
N ASN A 30 55.80 15.43 33.26
CA ASN A 30 56.68 15.61 34.41
C ASN A 30 56.07 16.58 35.39
N GLN A 31 55.45 16.03 36.44
CA GLN A 31 54.84 16.77 37.54
C GLN A 31 53.73 17.73 37.10
N ALA A 32 53.16 17.54 35.91
CA ALA A 32 52.09 18.38 35.39
C ALA A 32 50.74 17.97 35.94
N SER A 33 49.89 18.97 36.21
CA SER A 33 48.52 18.75 36.65
C SER A 33 47.56 19.81 36.10
N PHE A 34 46.31 19.40 35.90
CA PHE A 34 45.20 20.30 35.62
C PHE A 34 43.95 19.90 36.40
N GLU A 35 43.24 20.89 36.92
CA GLU A 35 41.92 20.76 37.51
C GLU A 35 40.88 21.46 36.61
N PHE A 36 39.77 20.77 36.35
CA PHE A 36 38.64 21.27 35.59
C PHE A 36 37.48 21.61 36.51
N SER A 37 37.13 22.90 36.60
CA SER A 37 35.97 23.41 37.34
C SER A 37 34.93 24.01 36.38
N GLY A 38 34.06 23.17 35.82
CA GLY A 38 33.03 23.60 34.87
C GLY A 38 33.54 23.74 33.43
N THR A 39 32.98 24.69 32.67
CA THR A 39 33.23 24.84 31.21
C THR A 39 34.41 25.77 30.88
N GLY A 40 35.10 26.31 31.88
CA GLY A 40 36.24 27.22 31.71
C GLY A 40 37.52 26.51 31.26
N SER A 41 38.59 27.28 31.07
CA SER A 41 39.93 26.69 30.93
C SER A 41 40.35 26.01 32.23
N PRO A 42 41.05 24.87 32.18
CA PRO A 42 41.56 24.22 33.37
C PRO A 42 42.61 25.08 34.07
N VAL A 43 42.78 24.83 35.36
CA VAL A 43 43.76 25.52 36.19
C VAL A 43 44.84 24.53 36.63
N SER A 44 46.11 24.93 36.51
CA SER A 44 47.23 24.24 37.14
C SER A 44 47.60 25.02 38.39
N THR A 45 47.38 24.45 39.58
CA THR A 45 47.62 25.13 40.88
C THR A 45 48.73 24.50 41.72
N PHE A 46 49.14 23.27 41.39
CA PHE A 46 50.19 22.54 42.10
C PHE A 46 50.91 21.57 41.15
N THR A 47 52.06 21.05 41.60
CA THR A 47 52.83 20.04 40.87
C THR A 47 52.41 18.63 41.31
N SER A 48 52.16 17.75 40.34
CA SER A 48 51.94 16.32 40.57
C SER A 48 53.22 15.65 41.10
N ALA A 49 53.14 14.60 41.92
CA ALA A 49 54.31 13.76 42.22
C ALA A 49 54.64 12.75 41.11
N MET A 50 53.81 12.66 40.06
CA MET A 50 54.11 11.84 38.89
C MET A 50 55.37 12.34 38.20
N THR A 51 56.41 11.53 38.21
CA THR A 51 57.60 11.70 37.39
C THR A 51 57.65 10.63 36.31
N ASN A 52 58.36 10.91 35.22
CA ASN A 52 58.61 9.95 34.14
C ASN A 52 57.33 9.36 33.50
N ALA A 53 56.26 10.14 33.33
CA ALA A 53 55.14 9.72 32.49
C ALA A 53 55.36 10.18 31.04
N GLU A 54 56.34 9.56 30.37
CA GLU A 54 56.80 9.94 29.03
C GLU A 54 55.65 9.90 28.00
N GLU A 55 54.83 8.85 28.07
CA GLU A 55 53.85 8.55 27.01
C GLU A 55 52.44 8.23 27.51
N GLY A 56 52.30 7.35 28.51
CA GLY A 56 50.99 6.92 29.01
C GLY A 56 50.78 7.25 30.48
N CYS A 57 49.56 7.64 30.84
CA CYS A 57 49.15 7.81 32.23
C CYS A 57 47.62 7.70 32.38
N ALA A 58 47.14 7.64 33.62
CA ALA A 58 45.73 7.72 33.95
C ALA A 58 45.54 8.42 35.30
N SER A 59 44.40 9.09 35.45
CA SER A 59 43.96 9.67 36.72
C SER A 59 42.48 9.41 36.91
N ILE A 60 42.01 9.42 38.15
CA ILE A 60 40.59 9.26 38.45
C ILE A 60 40.19 10.15 39.63
N SER A 61 39.02 10.75 39.49
CA SER A 61 38.33 11.47 40.55
C SER A 61 37.06 10.74 40.96
N ASP A 62 36.51 11.10 42.12
CA ASP A 62 35.16 10.71 42.48
C ASP A 62 34.12 11.44 41.60
N LYS A 63 32.86 11.04 41.73
CA LYS A 63 31.72 11.65 41.03
C LYS A 63 31.56 13.16 41.29
N ASN A 64 32.16 13.68 42.36
CA ASN A 64 32.11 15.10 42.74
C ASN A 64 33.32 15.88 42.20
N GLY A 65 34.25 15.22 41.50
CA GLY A 65 35.43 15.85 40.95
C GLY A 65 36.62 15.92 41.91
N GLN A 66 36.59 15.22 43.03
CA GLN A 66 37.74 15.16 43.93
C GLN A 66 38.70 14.08 43.46
N LEU A 67 39.98 14.42 43.30
CA LEU A 67 41.03 13.45 42.99
C LEU A 67 41.03 12.29 43.99
N LEU A 68 41.10 11.06 43.48
CA LEU A 68 41.29 9.85 44.27
C LEU A 68 42.74 9.38 44.17
N PHE A 69 43.20 9.09 42.95
CA PHE A 69 44.56 8.64 42.67
C PHE A 69 44.90 8.76 41.18
N TYR A 70 46.17 8.60 40.85
CA TYR A 70 46.68 8.64 39.48
C TYR A 70 47.90 7.72 39.31
N THR A 71 48.26 7.40 38.06
CA THR A 71 49.33 6.45 37.75
C THR A 71 49.98 6.73 36.40
N ASN A 72 51.25 6.35 36.26
CA ASN A 72 51.99 6.31 35.00
C ASN A 72 52.09 4.89 34.42
N GLY A 73 51.39 3.92 35.01
CA GLY A 73 51.43 2.50 34.63
C GLY A 73 52.44 1.64 35.41
N GLU A 74 53.40 2.25 36.11
CA GLU A 74 54.37 1.56 36.97
C GLU A 74 54.16 1.85 38.46
N THR A 75 53.73 3.07 38.77
CA THR A 75 53.48 3.55 40.14
C THR A 75 52.11 4.22 40.23
N ILE A 76 51.40 3.98 41.32
CA ILE A 76 50.15 4.67 41.69
C ILE A 76 50.47 5.64 42.82
N TRP A 77 50.02 6.88 42.69
CA TRP A 77 50.06 7.89 43.73
C TRP A 77 48.65 8.21 44.20
N ASP A 78 48.50 8.42 45.51
CA ASP A 78 47.26 8.87 46.11
C ASP A 78 47.01 10.37 45.91
N ARG A 79 45.82 10.84 46.29
CA ARG A 79 45.43 12.26 46.22
C ARG A 79 46.31 13.22 47.05
N SER A 80 47.16 12.70 47.94
CA SER A 80 48.12 13.47 48.72
C SER A 80 49.51 13.48 48.11
N ASN A 81 49.65 13.03 46.85
CA ASN A 81 50.89 12.93 46.09
C ASN A 81 51.92 11.94 46.70
N ASN A 82 51.51 11.02 47.58
CA ASN A 82 52.39 9.94 48.05
C ASN A 82 52.20 8.70 47.20
N ILE A 83 53.21 7.82 47.14
CA ILE A 83 53.03 6.50 46.53
C ILE A 83 51.96 5.77 47.34
N MET A 84 50.87 5.35 46.68
CA MET A 84 49.77 4.62 47.30
C MET A 84 50.31 3.33 47.94
N LEU A 85 49.74 2.92 49.07
CA LEU A 85 50.13 1.66 49.73
C LEU A 85 50.02 0.49 48.73
N ASN A 86 51.11 -0.27 48.57
CA ASN A 86 51.30 -1.33 47.57
C ASN A 86 51.24 -0.89 46.09
N GLY A 87 51.27 0.42 45.81
CA GLY A 87 51.07 1.04 44.50
C GLY A 87 52.29 1.11 43.57
N HIS A 88 53.50 0.73 44.01
CA HIS A 88 54.71 0.71 43.16
C HIS A 88 54.83 -0.60 42.35
N SER A 89 55.81 -0.75 41.46
CA SER A 89 56.13 -2.04 40.78
C SER A 89 54.92 -2.70 40.10
N LEU A 90 54.06 -1.89 39.47
CA LEU A 90 53.12 -2.41 38.49
C LEU A 90 53.90 -2.90 37.25
N MET A 91 53.35 -3.88 36.56
CA MET A 91 53.96 -4.47 35.37
C MET A 91 53.49 -3.80 34.07
N GLY A 92 53.14 -2.52 34.13
CA GLY A 92 53.07 -1.64 32.96
C GLY A 92 54.45 -1.08 32.62
N HIS A 93 54.49 -0.13 31.69
CA HIS A 93 55.74 0.55 31.31
C HIS A 93 55.48 2.00 30.92
N VAL A 94 56.33 2.94 31.37
CA VAL A 94 56.12 4.39 31.15
C VAL A 94 56.21 4.85 29.70
N SER A 95 56.94 4.10 28.85
CA SER A 95 57.05 4.31 27.39
C SER A 95 55.95 3.59 26.60
N SER A 96 54.88 3.13 27.24
CA SER A 96 53.71 2.60 26.54
C SER A 96 52.78 3.77 26.19
N THR A 97 52.42 3.96 24.91
CA THR A 97 51.56 5.07 24.46
C THR A 97 50.29 5.27 25.29
N GLN A 98 49.65 4.18 25.73
CA GLN A 98 48.53 4.20 26.68
C GLN A 98 48.77 3.23 27.83
N SER A 99 49.87 3.45 28.58
CA SER A 99 50.38 2.61 29.68
C SER A 99 49.36 2.15 30.71
N SER A 100 48.31 2.94 30.94
CA SER A 100 47.35 2.69 32.02
C SER A 100 45.95 3.23 31.72
N LEU A 101 44.97 2.64 32.40
CA LEU A 101 43.58 3.06 32.41
C LEU A 101 42.95 2.68 33.75
N ILE A 102 42.17 3.59 34.34
CA ILE A 102 41.47 3.35 35.60
C ILE A 102 39.97 3.20 35.33
N VAL A 103 39.37 2.11 35.81
CA VAL A 103 37.94 1.80 35.64
C VAL A 103 37.31 1.49 37.00
N PRO A 104 36.32 2.27 37.47
CA PRO A 104 35.57 1.91 38.65
C PRO A 104 34.80 0.61 38.42
N ARG A 105 34.75 -0.26 39.42
CA ARG A 105 33.90 -1.46 39.37
C ARG A 105 32.44 -1.00 39.46
N PRO A 106 31.60 -1.25 38.44
CA PRO A 106 30.21 -0.82 38.49
C PRO A 106 29.48 -1.32 39.74
N GLY A 107 28.72 -0.46 40.41
CA GLY A 107 28.01 -0.83 41.64
C GLY A 107 28.85 -0.88 42.91
N SER A 108 30.12 -0.45 42.86
CA SER A 108 30.95 -0.17 44.03
C SER A 108 31.37 1.30 44.02
N ASP A 109 31.38 1.93 45.20
CA ASP A 109 31.85 3.30 45.39
C ASP A 109 33.35 3.37 45.79
N SER A 110 34.01 2.23 46.00
CA SER A 110 35.38 2.14 46.54
C SER A 110 36.35 1.32 45.70
N LEU A 111 35.87 0.41 44.85
CA LEU A 111 36.71 -0.51 44.09
C LEU A 111 36.99 0.00 42.67
N TYR A 112 38.27 -0.02 42.30
CA TYR A 112 38.76 0.40 41.00
C TYR A 112 39.73 -0.65 40.43
N TYR A 113 39.65 -0.85 39.12
CA TYR A 113 40.63 -1.62 38.37
C TYR A 113 41.63 -0.67 37.71
N VAL A 114 42.92 -0.91 37.92
CA VAL A 114 44.01 -0.23 37.22
C VAL A 114 44.55 -1.21 36.19
N PHE A 115 44.18 -1.00 34.93
CA PHE A 115 44.71 -1.75 33.80
C PHE A 115 46.05 -1.17 33.38
N THR A 116 46.98 -2.04 33.00
CA THR A 116 48.31 -1.64 32.53
C THR A 116 48.71 -2.41 31.28
N THR A 117 49.32 -1.71 30.32
CA THR A 117 49.97 -2.28 29.15
C THR A 117 51.48 -2.16 29.25
N ASP A 118 52.16 -3.13 28.65
CA ASP A 118 53.60 -3.10 28.48
C ASP A 118 54.01 -2.24 27.27
N ALA A 119 55.31 -2.05 27.07
CA ALA A 119 55.85 -1.30 25.94
C ALA A 119 56.75 -2.15 25.04
N VAL A 120 56.97 -1.67 23.81
CA VAL A 120 57.83 -2.31 22.83
C VAL A 120 59.26 -2.45 23.34
N GLN A 121 59.72 -1.52 24.18
CA GLN A 121 61.04 -1.51 24.82
C GLN A 121 61.26 -2.75 25.72
N ASN A 122 60.18 -3.30 26.30
CA ASN A 122 60.19 -4.53 27.08
C ASN A 122 59.64 -5.74 26.28
N ASN A 123 59.66 -5.64 24.94
CA ASN A 123 59.17 -6.66 24.01
C ASN A 123 57.69 -7.06 24.22
N LEU A 124 56.88 -6.20 24.85
CA LEU A 124 55.48 -6.47 25.19
C LEU A 124 55.29 -7.74 26.04
N ALA A 125 56.31 -8.11 26.85
CA ALA A 125 56.36 -9.36 27.59
C ALA A 125 55.27 -9.49 28.66
N ASN A 126 54.82 -8.38 29.23
CA ASN A 126 53.87 -8.40 30.35
C ASN A 126 52.40 -8.50 29.91
N GLY A 127 52.07 -8.22 28.64
CA GLY A 127 50.70 -8.22 28.13
C GLY A 127 49.80 -7.17 28.77
N LEU A 128 48.48 -7.43 28.78
CA LEU A 128 47.47 -6.68 29.53
C LEU A 128 47.33 -7.28 30.92
N ARG A 129 47.49 -6.42 31.93
CA ARG A 129 47.30 -6.78 33.34
C ARG A 129 46.35 -5.82 34.02
N TYR A 130 45.85 -6.22 35.18
CA TYR A 130 45.15 -5.30 36.07
C TYR A 130 45.57 -5.48 37.53
N SER A 131 45.38 -4.41 38.31
CA SER A 131 45.46 -4.43 39.77
C SER A 131 44.17 -3.85 40.35
N VAL A 132 43.79 -4.29 41.55
CA VAL A 132 42.61 -3.78 42.25
C VAL A 132 43.02 -2.77 43.30
N VAL A 133 42.48 -1.57 43.19
CA VAL A 133 42.56 -0.52 44.22
C VAL A 133 41.25 -0.52 45.00
N ASP A 134 41.36 -0.52 46.32
CA ASP A 134 40.24 -0.32 47.23
C ASP A 134 40.48 0.95 48.04
N MET A 135 39.60 1.93 47.88
CA MET A 135 39.67 3.21 48.58
C MET A 135 39.38 3.07 50.08
N GLU A 136 38.75 1.99 50.53
CA GLU A 136 38.47 1.72 51.95
C GLU A 136 39.65 1.06 52.67
N ALA A 137 40.53 0.35 51.94
CA ALA A 137 41.66 -0.39 52.52
C ALA A 137 42.70 0.49 53.22
N ASN A 138 42.72 1.79 52.94
CA ASN A 138 43.50 2.80 53.66
C ASN A 138 42.83 4.18 53.54
N TRP A 139 41.59 4.27 53.99
CA TRP A 139 40.76 5.47 53.81
C TRP A 139 41.42 6.74 54.39
N PRO A 140 41.39 7.90 53.68
CA PRO A 140 40.78 8.15 52.36
C PRO A 140 41.76 7.99 51.18
N LEU A 141 42.97 7.49 51.41
CA LEU A 141 44.05 7.45 50.43
C LEU A 141 44.02 6.19 49.55
N GLY A 142 43.35 5.14 50.02
CA GLY A 142 43.25 3.86 49.31
C GLY A 142 44.54 3.04 49.32
N ALA A 143 44.43 1.79 48.89
CA ALA A 143 45.56 0.89 48.73
C ALA A 143 45.33 -0.08 47.56
N VAL A 144 46.42 -0.53 46.92
CA VAL A 144 46.34 -1.72 46.06
C VAL A 144 46.13 -2.94 46.95
N VAL A 145 45.05 -3.68 46.68
CA VAL A 145 44.63 -4.83 47.47
C VAL A 145 45.70 -5.93 47.40
N SER A 146 46.14 -6.41 48.57
CA SER A 146 47.13 -7.48 48.67
C SER A 146 46.65 -8.74 47.96
N GLY A 147 47.51 -9.35 47.13
CA GLY A 147 47.16 -10.51 46.30
C GLY A 147 46.35 -10.20 45.03
N GLN A 148 45.93 -8.95 44.80
CA GLN A 148 45.20 -8.53 43.60
C GLN A 148 45.98 -7.50 42.77
N LYS A 149 47.28 -7.72 42.64
CA LYS A 149 48.21 -6.85 41.90
C LYS A 149 48.81 -7.58 40.70
N ASN A 150 48.94 -6.90 39.57
CA ASN A 150 49.53 -7.41 38.34
C ASN A 150 48.87 -8.71 37.83
N ILE A 151 47.57 -8.89 38.05
CA ILE A 151 46.82 -10.05 37.56
C ILE A 151 46.83 -10.03 36.03
N ALA A 152 47.32 -11.11 35.42
CA ALA A 152 47.35 -11.26 33.97
C ALA A 152 45.94 -11.46 33.43
N LEU A 153 45.59 -10.71 32.38
CA LEU A 153 44.26 -10.76 31.76
C LEU A 153 44.32 -11.24 30.30
N TYR A 154 45.26 -10.71 29.51
CA TYR A 154 45.48 -11.13 28.13
C TYR A 154 46.91 -10.85 27.69
N GLY A 155 47.38 -11.55 26.65
CA GLY A 155 48.70 -11.34 26.06
C GLY A 155 49.64 -12.51 26.27
N SER A 156 50.30 -12.92 25.19
CA SER A 156 51.32 -13.97 25.18
C SER A 156 52.37 -13.65 24.12
N ALA A 157 53.45 -14.43 24.08
CA ALA A 157 54.47 -14.29 23.03
C ALA A 157 53.91 -14.45 21.60
N THR A 158 52.82 -15.20 21.43
CA THR A 158 52.17 -15.42 20.11
C THR A 158 51.00 -14.49 19.85
N LYS A 159 50.51 -13.79 20.87
CA LYS A 159 49.44 -12.79 20.79
C LYS A 159 49.80 -11.57 21.66
N PRO A 160 50.83 -10.80 21.26
CA PRO A 160 51.25 -9.64 22.04
C PRO A 160 50.15 -8.58 22.03
N VAL A 161 49.93 -7.94 23.18
CA VAL A 161 49.07 -6.76 23.30
C VAL A 161 49.91 -5.54 22.98
N SER A 162 49.43 -4.67 22.10
CA SER A 162 50.11 -3.43 21.76
C SER A 162 49.97 -2.40 22.88
N GLU A 163 50.60 -1.24 22.72
CA GLU A 163 50.54 -0.15 23.71
C GLU A 163 49.18 0.57 23.74
N LYS A 164 48.17 0.04 23.04
CA LYS A 164 46.86 0.63 22.86
C LYS A 164 45.84 0.09 23.84
N LEU A 165 45.23 1.00 24.61
CA LEU A 165 44.25 0.69 25.63
C LEU A 165 43.20 1.81 25.69
N THR A 166 41.93 1.47 25.66
CA THR A 166 40.84 2.45 25.80
C THR A 166 39.65 1.85 26.54
N ALA A 167 38.71 2.69 26.95
CA ALA A 167 37.44 2.22 27.49
C ALA A 167 36.27 3.13 27.13
N VAL A 168 35.09 2.54 27.07
CA VAL A 168 33.82 3.22 26.79
C VAL A 168 32.71 2.57 27.58
N LYS A 169 31.65 3.32 27.88
CA LYS A 169 30.47 2.79 28.55
C LYS A 169 29.79 1.74 27.66
N HIS A 170 29.35 0.65 28.27
CA HIS A 170 28.44 -0.29 27.65
C HIS A 170 27.09 0.40 27.36
N PHE A 171 26.30 -0.10 26.41
CA PHE A 171 24.97 0.43 26.06
C PHE A 171 24.02 0.64 27.26
N ASN A 172 24.23 -0.08 28.36
CA ASN A 172 23.45 0.06 29.59
C ASN A 172 23.89 1.21 30.50
N ASN A 173 24.92 1.97 30.10
CA ASN A 173 25.53 3.11 30.80
C ASN A 173 26.07 2.84 32.22
N ARG A 174 26.00 1.60 32.68
CA ARG A 174 26.53 1.16 33.97
C ARG A 174 27.88 0.49 33.78
N ASP A 175 27.91 -0.52 32.93
CA ASP A 175 29.06 -1.37 32.69
C ASP A 175 30.05 -0.68 31.72
N VAL A 176 31.28 -1.17 31.67
CA VAL A 176 32.36 -0.54 30.91
C VAL A 176 33.05 -1.58 30.04
N TRP A 177 33.22 -1.28 28.75
CA TRP A 177 34.11 -2.01 27.88
C TRP A 177 35.54 -1.51 28.05
N VAL A 178 36.49 -2.42 28.27
CA VAL A 178 37.93 -2.16 28.21
C VAL A 178 38.47 -2.86 26.98
N ILE A 179 39.08 -2.09 26.08
CA ILE A 179 39.43 -2.53 24.73
C ILE A 179 40.94 -2.36 24.53
N VAL A 180 41.59 -3.44 24.11
CA VAL A 180 42.98 -3.44 23.67
C VAL A 180 43.11 -3.99 22.27
N GLN A 181 44.23 -3.69 21.62
CA GLN A 181 44.57 -4.24 20.32
C GLN A 181 45.73 -5.23 20.45
N SER A 182 45.59 -6.40 19.83
CA SER A 182 46.67 -7.38 19.68
C SER A 182 47.07 -7.52 18.22
N TYR A 183 48.37 -7.60 17.99
CA TYR A 183 48.94 -7.88 16.68
C TYR A 183 49.34 -9.34 16.61
N VAL A 184 48.54 -10.15 15.92
CA VAL A 184 48.75 -11.60 15.83
C VAL A 184 49.73 -11.94 14.71
N SER A 185 49.62 -11.27 13.55
CA SER A 185 50.49 -11.49 12.40
C SER A 185 50.50 -10.28 11.46
N LEU A 186 51.41 -10.27 10.47
CA LEU A 186 51.43 -9.26 9.40
C LEU A 186 50.13 -9.15 8.60
N THR A 187 49.23 -10.14 8.69
CA THR A 187 47.98 -10.18 7.95
C THR A 187 46.73 -10.07 8.83
N GLN A 188 46.88 -10.18 10.17
CA GLN A 188 45.76 -10.23 11.09
C GLN A 188 46.02 -9.44 12.38
N GLN A 189 45.00 -8.68 12.80
CA GLN A 189 44.93 -8.03 14.11
C GLN A 189 43.67 -8.46 14.87
N GLU A 190 43.71 -8.36 16.19
CA GLU A 190 42.59 -8.62 17.08
C GLU A 190 42.28 -7.37 17.90
N PHE A 191 41.01 -7.05 18.06
CA PHE A 191 40.52 -6.16 19.11
C PHE A 191 39.86 -7.02 20.20
N ILE A 192 40.28 -6.84 21.44
CA ILE A 192 39.85 -7.64 22.58
C ILE A 192 39.10 -6.72 23.54
N ALA A 193 37.79 -6.93 23.67
CA ALA A 193 36.90 -6.16 24.53
C ALA A 193 36.49 -6.97 25.76
N PHE A 194 36.94 -6.54 26.94
CA PHE A 194 36.53 -7.08 28.24
C PHE A 194 35.37 -6.25 28.81
N LEU A 195 34.32 -6.91 29.28
CA LEU A 195 33.22 -6.24 29.97
C LEU A 195 33.49 -6.19 31.47
N VAL A 196 33.51 -4.98 32.04
CA VAL A 196 33.59 -4.77 33.48
C VAL A 196 32.18 -4.51 34.00
N THR A 197 31.73 -5.36 34.92
CA THR A 197 30.38 -5.32 35.52
C THR A 197 30.49 -5.25 37.05
N SER A 198 29.36 -5.23 37.75
CA SER A 198 29.34 -5.35 39.21
C SER A 198 29.89 -6.67 39.74
N SER A 199 29.90 -7.72 38.92
CA SER A 199 30.56 -9.00 39.25
C SER A 199 32.07 -8.98 39.02
N GLY A 200 32.61 -7.91 38.42
CA GLY A 200 34.03 -7.78 38.04
C GLY A 200 34.26 -7.86 36.54
N ILE A 201 35.49 -8.15 36.14
CA ILE A 201 35.94 -8.25 34.74
C ILE A 201 35.48 -9.61 34.16
N SER A 202 34.90 -9.60 32.96
CA SER A 202 34.47 -10.81 32.26
C SER A 202 35.63 -11.75 31.97
N ALA A 203 35.50 -13.04 32.30
CA ALA A 203 36.52 -14.05 32.00
C ALA A 203 36.65 -14.39 30.50
N SER A 204 35.61 -14.10 29.70
CA SER A 204 35.59 -14.34 28.26
C SER A 204 35.39 -13.02 27.53
N PRO A 205 36.45 -12.42 26.95
CA PRO A 205 36.31 -11.20 26.18
C PRO A 205 35.65 -11.46 24.83
N VAL A 206 35.13 -10.40 24.23
CA VAL A 206 34.71 -10.39 22.83
C VAL A 206 35.94 -10.08 21.98
N ILE A 207 36.26 -10.97 21.04
CA ILE A 207 37.44 -10.86 20.18
C ILE A 207 36.98 -10.63 18.74
N SER A 208 37.31 -9.46 18.20
CA SER A 208 37.07 -9.10 16.81
C SER A 208 38.36 -9.26 16.00
N VAL A 209 38.36 -10.24 15.11
CA VAL A 209 39.48 -10.52 14.21
C VAL A 209 39.30 -9.74 12.91
N LEU A 210 40.27 -8.90 12.57
CA LEU A 210 40.24 -8.07 11.35
C LEU A 210 41.54 -8.21 10.56
N PRO A 211 41.53 -7.91 9.24
CA PRO A 211 42.76 -7.78 8.47
C PRO A 211 43.72 -6.79 9.13
N ALA A 212 45.01 -7.11 9.12
CA ALA A 212 46.03 -6.18 9.61
C ALA A 212 46.00 -4.88 8.79
N VAL A 213 46.23 -3.77 9.48
CA VAL A 213 46.54 -2.47 8.85
C VAL A 213 47.85 -2.60 8.06
N ALA A 214 47.83 -2.29 6.77
CA ALA A 214 48.91 -2.64 5.84
C ALA A 214 50.26 -1.94 6.15
N GLY A 215 51.39 -2.66 6.02
CA GLY A 215 52.65 -2.06 5.57
C GLY A 215 53.93 -2.16 6.42
N SER A 216 53.92 -2.46 7.73
CA SER A 216 55.19 -2.56 8.50
C SER A 216 55.04 -3.15 9.91
N GLN A 217 56.18 -3.48 10.54
CA GLN A 217 56.30 -3.99 11.92
C GLN A 217 55.97 -2.95 13.02
N ASN A 218 55.71 -1.69 12.68
CA ASN A 218 55.57 -0.61 13.65
C ASN A 218 54.11 -0.27 14.00
N ILE A 219 53.25 -1.28 14.13
CA ILE A 219 51.84 -1.06 14.54
C ILE A 219 51.63 -1.14 16.06
N LYS A 220 52.68 -1.54 16.78
CA LYS A 220 52.67 -1.78 18.22
C LYS A 220 52.49 -0.49 19.04
N THR A 221 52.85 0.66 18.46
CA THR A 221 52.77 2.00 19.07
C THR A 221 51.69 2.86 18.40
N GLY A 222 51.26 3.93 19.07
CA GLY A 222 50.18 4.85 18.68
C GLY A 222 48.97 4.75 19.60
N TYR A 223 47.94 5.56 19.39
CA TYR A 223 46.75 5.60 20.27
C TYR A 223 45.56 4.78 19.76
N LEU A 224 44.69 4.40 20.69
CA LEU A 224 43.36 3.86 20.45
C LEU A 224 42.33 4.65 21.26
N LYS A 225 41.24 5.06 20.60
CA LYS A 225 40.13 5.76 21.25
C LYS A 225 38.81 5.14 20.82
N ALA A 226 37.95 4.89 21.79
CA ALA A 226 36.52 4.72 21.53
C ALA A 226 35.85 6.09 21.51
N SER A 227 34.87 6.27 20.63
CA SER A 227 34.12 7.51 20.56
C SER A 227 33.20 7.69 21.80
N PRO A 228 32.88 8.92 22.26
CA PRO A 228 32.14 9.15 23.51
C PRO A 228 30.79 8.44 23.68
N LEU A 229 30.07 8.19 22.58
CA LEU A 229 28.80 7.45 22.50
C LEU A 229 29.02 5.95 22.22
N GLY A 230 30.25 5.53 21.89
CA GLY A 230 30.59 4.15 21.62
C GLY A 230 30.05 3.60 20.29
N ASN A 231 29.93 4.45 19.27
CA ASN A 231 29.60 4.01 17.91
C ASN A 231 30.84 3.65 17.08
N TYR A 232 32.00 4.20 17.45
CA TYR A 232 33.23 4.06 16.69
C TYR A 232 34.41 3.72 17.59
N LEU A 233 35.39 3.08 16.98
CA LEU A 233 36.73 2.94 17.50
C LEU A 233 37.68 3.53 16.46
N ALA A 234 38.71 4.27 16.88
CA ALA A 234 39.74 4.77 15.98
C ALA A 234 41.12 4.51 16.56
N GLY A 235 42.06 4.15 15.69
CA GLY A 235 43.42 3.77 16.07
C GLY A 235 44.47 4.39 15.16
N ASN A 236 45.55 4.86 15.77
CA ASN A 236 46.80 5.21 15.08
C ASN A 236 47.78 4.03 15.22
N PHE A 237 48.31 3.58 14.09
CA PHE A 237 49.14 2.37 14.00
C PHE A 237 50.55 2.71 13.55
N GLY A 238 51.23 3.54 14.34
CA GLY A 238 52.57 4.06 14.05
C GLY A 238 52.65 4.63 12.64
N SER A 239 53.54 4.12 11.80
CA SER A 239 53.74 4.62 10.42
C SER A 239 52.66 4.19 9.42
N ASN A 240 51.73 3.30 9.78
CA ASN A 240 50.75 2.75 8.82
C ASN A 240 49.48 3.61 8.68
N GLY A 241 49.30 4.63 9.52
CA GLY A 241 48.18 5.57 9.42
C GLY A 241 47.15 5.45 10.54
N CYS A 242 46.11 6.27 10.39
CA CYS A 242 44.93 6.32 11.23
C CYS A 242 43.81 5.50 10.57
N TYR A 243 43.14 4.68 11.36
CA TYR A 243 42.01 3.87 10.94
C TYR A 243 40.79 4.14 11.82
N LEU A 244 39.62 4.16 11.19
CA LEU A 244 38.31 4.17 11.83
C LEU A 244 37.69 2.78 11.71
N PHE A 245 36.97 2.37 12.73
CA PHE A 245 36.23 1.12 12.81
C PHE A 245 34.85 1.41 13.38
N ASP A 246 33.86 0.62 12.98
CA ASP A 246 32.58 0.58 13.67
C ASP A 246 32.74 -0.18 14.99
N PHE A 247 32.13 0.32 16.06
CA PHE A 247 32.08 -0.33 17.36
C PHE A 247 30.63 -0.47 17.83
N ASP A 248 30.27 -1.68 18.25
CA ASP A 248 28.96 -1.96 18.84
C ASP A 248 29.10 -1.99 20.37
N ASN A 249 28.74 -0.90 21.05
CA ASN A 249 28.81 -0.79 22.51
C ASN A 249 27.85 -1.72 23.28
N LYS A 250 26.94 -2.43 22.60
CA LYS A 250 26.09 -3.46 23.20
C LYS A 250 26.76 -4.82 23.17
N THR A 251 27.51 -5.13 22.11
CA THR A 251 28.13 -6.45 21.94
C THR A 251 29.64 -6.45 22.18
N GLY A 252 30.31 -5.30 22.18
CA GLY A 252 31.77 -5.19 22.25
C GLY A 252 32.48 -5.50 20.93
N SER A 253 31.75 -5.64 19.83
CA SER A 253 32.31 -6.03 18.52
C SER A 253 32.90 -4.85 17.77
N VAL A 254 34.02 -5.07 17.08
CA VAL A 254 34.69 -4.11 16.17
C VAL A 254 34.62 -4.62 14.73
N SER A 255 34.26 -3.76 13.78
CA SER A 255 34.12 -4.13 12.37
C SER A 255 34.44 -3.00 11.39
N ASN A 256 34.39 -3.29 10.08
CA ASN A 256 34.42 -2.31 8.98
C ASN A 256 35.62 -1.33 9.04
N PRO A 257 36.87 -1.83 8.95
CA PRO A 257 38.05 -0.98 8.97
C PRO A 257 38.07 -0.01 7.78
N LEU A 258 38.26 1.27 8.06
CA LEU A 258 38.43 2.35 7.11
C LEU A 258 39.76 3.07 7.36
N GLN A 259 40.68 3.00 6.40
CA GLN A 259 41.93 3.75 6.46
C GLN A 259 41.69 5.23 6.14
N LEU A 260 41.93 6.12 7.10
CA LEU A 260 41.70 7.56 6.96
C LEU A 260 42.91 8.33 6.44
N THR A 261 44.11 7.86 6.78
CA THR A 261 45.37 8.48 6.35
C THR A 261 46.27 7.46 5.67
N ASN A 262 47.09 7.95 4.74
CA ASN A 262 48.09 7.14 4.07
C ASN A 262 49.24 6.82 5.04
N PRO A 263 49.99 5.73 4.82
CA PRO A 263 51.23 5.48 5.55
C PRO A 263 52.19 6.67 5.43
N SER A 264 52.91 6.97 6.51
CA SER A 264 53.86 8.09 6.57
C SER A 264 55.16 7.66 7.23
N PRO A 265 56.33 8.16 6.78
CA PRO A 265 57.60 7.93 7.46
C PRO A 265 57.62 8.51 8.88
N ARG A 266 56.73 9.44 9.20
CA ARG A 266 56.53 9.97 10.56
C ARG A 266 55.35 9.25 11.21
N PRO A 267 55.52 8.66 12.40
CA PRO A 267 54.46 7.89 13.03
C PRO A 267 53.25 8.77 13.42
N TYR A 268 52.06 8.19 13.25
CA TYR A 268 50.82 8.70 13.80
C TYR A 268 50.77 8.35 15.29
N TYR A 269 50.50 9.34 16.15
CA TYR A 269 50.55 9.20 17.60
C TYR A 269 49.16 9.42 18.20
N GLY A 270 48.76 10.67 18.48
CA GLY A 270 47.49 11.03 19.11
C GLY A 270 46.32 11.16 18.14
N LEU A 271 45.13 10.79 18.62
CA LEU A 271 43.84 11.00 17.96
C LEU A 271 42.74 11.20 19.01
N GLU A 272 41.65 11.88 18.65
CA GLU A 272 40.50 12.08 19.54
C GLU A 272 39.22 12.41 18.76
N PHE A 273 38.08 11.97 19.28
CA PHE A 273 36.75 12.31 18.75
C PHE A 273 36.22 13.62 19.32
N SER A 274 35.38 14.31 18.56
CA SER A 274 34.60 15.44 19.09
C SER A 274 33.55 14.96 20.10
N PRO A 275 33.11 15.81 21.06
CA PRO A 275 32.09 15.47 22.05
C PRO A 275 30.80 14.88 21.47
N ASP A 276 30.40 15.33 20.28
CA ASP A 276 29.18 14.87 19.61
C ASP A 276 29.39 13.72 18.61
N GLU A 277 30.62 13.20 18.51
CA GLU A 277 31.10 12.23 17.52
C GLU A 277 31.00 12.65 16.04
N SER A 278 30.73 13.93 15.77
CA SER A 278 30.67 14.41 14.39
C SER A 278 32.05 14.51 13.73
N LYS A 279 33.13 14.63 14.51
CA LYS A 279 34.51 14.77 14.01
C LYS A 279 35.45 13.75 14.64
N LEU A 280 36.47 13.41 13.87
CA LEU A 280 37.68 12.73 14.34
C LEU A 280 38.89 13.60 14.03
N TYR A 281 39.75 13.77 15.02
CA TYR A 281 41.03 14.46 14.90
C TYR A 281 42.16 13.45 15.02
N THR A 282 43.18 13.59 14.18
CA THR A 282 44.42 12.82 14.28
C THR A 282 45.59 13.65 13.77
N ASN A 283 46.80 13.37 14.24
CA ASN A 283 47.97 14.05 13.72
C ASN A 283 48.40 13.49 12.36
N ASP A 284 48.98 14.30 11.49
CA ASP A 284 49.63 13.85 10.26
C ASP A 284 50.78 14.80 9.88
N SER A 285 52.02 14.34 10.00
CA SER A 285 53.20 15.00 9.42
C SER A 285 53.28 16.51 9.70
N TRP A 286 53.20 16.91 10.98
CA TRP A 286 53.15 18.31 11.49
C TRP A 286 51.80 19.03 11.39
N LEU A 287 50.74 18.37 10.93
CA LEU A 287 49.39 18.94 10.86
C LEU A 287 48.46 18.17 11.79
N ILE A 288 47.39 18.82 12.23
CA ILE A 288 46.22 18.11 12.75
C ILE A 288 45.23 17.96 11.59
N GLN A 289 44.78 16.74 11.36
CA GLN A 289 43.76 16.41 10.37
C GLN A 289 42.42 16.26 11.08
N GLN A 290 41.38 16.83 10.49
CA GLN A 290 40.01 16.66 10.93
C GLN A 290 39.22 15.93 9.84
N PHE A 291 38.41 14.95 10.24
CA PHE A 291 37.47 14.24 9.40
C PHE A 291 36.04 14.49 9.87
N ASN A 292 35.09 14.62 8.95
CA ASN A 292 33.67 14.71 9.27
C ASN A 292 33.01 13.33 9.16
N LEU A 293 32.69 12.75 10.31
CA LEU A 293 32.06 11.42 10.40
C LEU A 293 30.59 11.44 9.97
N ASN A 294 29.94 12.61 10.01
CA ASN A 294 28.56 12.79 9.55
C ASN A 294 28.42 12.92 8.02
N SER A 295 29.51 12.84 7.25
CA SER A 295 29.48 12.95 5.79
C SER A 295 28.80 11.76 5.09
N GLY A 296 28.38 10.73 5.84
CA GLY A 296 27.64 9.58 5.32
C GLY A 296 28.55 8.38 5.05
N ASN A 297 28.81 8.07 3.78
CA ASN A 297 29.55 6.86 3.40
C ASN A 297 31.09 7.02 3.55
N PRO A 298 31.87 5.93 3.54
CA PRO A 298 33.33 5.97 3.70
C PRO A 298 34.06 6.92 2.75
N ALA A 299 33.66 6.99 1.48
CA ALA A 299 34.29 7.87 0.50
C ALA A 299 34.08 9.35 0.84
N SER A 300 32.88 9.71 1.31
CA SER A 300 32.56 11.07 1.75
C SER A 300 33.28 11.45 3.05
N ILE A 301 33.52 10.50 3.96
CA ILE A 301 34.35 10.72 5.16
C ILE A 301 35.79 11.03 4.74
N LEU A 302 36.39 10.23 3.85
CA LEU A 302 37.75 10.46 3.35
C LEU A 302 37.89 11.80 2.64
N ALA A 303 36.92 12.14 1.78
CA ALA A 303 36.90 13.41 1.04
C ALA A 303 36.72 14.64 1.95
N SER A 304 36.21 14.46 3.18
CA SER A 304 36.01 15.55 4.13
C SER A 304 37.27 15.99 4.89
N ARG A 305 38.40 15.29 4.66
CA ARG A 305 39.67 15.56 5.33
C ARG A 305 40.06 17.04 5.21
N THR A 306 40.22 17.69 6.36
CA THR A 306 40.66 19.08 6.46
C THR A 306 41.94 19.17 7.28
N SER A 307 42.96 19.81 6.72
CA SER A 307 44.20 20.11 7.44
C SER A 307 44.05 21.38 8.25
N LEU A 308 44.35 21.31 9.54
CA LEU A 308 44.39 22.44 10.46
C LEU A 308 45.81 22.99 10.57
N ASN A 309 45.97 24.09 11.30
CA ASN A 309 47.24 24.79 11.46
C ASN A 309 48.41 23.83 11.80
N PRO A 310 49.59 24.04 11.19
CA PRO A 310 50.76 23.24 11.49
C PRO A 310 51.15 23.40 12.97
N MET A 311 51.43 22.26 13.60
CA MET A 311 51.83 22.14 14.99
C MET A 311 53.20 21.47 15.04
N SER A 312 54.21 22.18 15.52
CA SER A 312 55.50 21.59 15.87
C SER A 312 55.39 20.88 17.22
N ASN A 313 55.63 19.57 17.20
CA ASN A 313 55.67 18.68 18.36
C ASN A 313 54.31 18.49 19.05
N TYR A 314 53.67 17.35 18.78
CA TYR A 314 52.38 16.95 19.35
C TYR A 314 52.49 15.53 19.90
N GLY A 315 51.70 15.25 20.94
CA GLY A 315 51.51 13.90 21.47
C GLY A 315 50.03 13.51 21.47
N ALA A 316 49.59 12.92 22.58
CA ALA A 316 48.24 12.49 22.83
C ALA A 316 47.22 13.62 22.65
N MET A 317 46.02 13.24 22.20
CA MET A 317 44.85 14.10 22.20
C MET A 317 43.83 13.54 23.19
N GLN A 318 43.23 14.40 24.00
CA GLN A 318 42.28 13.99 25.03
C GLN A 318 41.12 14.99 25.10
N LEU A 319 39.91 14.48 24.93
CA LEU A 319 38.69 15.20 25.21
C LEU A 319 38.55 15.41 26.73
N ALA A 320 38.14 16.61 27.14
CA ALA A 320 38.08 17.01 28.55
C ALA A 320 36.65 17.29 29.02
N PRO A 321 36.41 17.35 30.36
CA PRO A 321 35.07 17.59 30.93
C PRO A 321 34.42 18.92 30.50
N ASN A 322 35.23 19.92 30.11
CA ASN A 322 34.75 21.20 29.60
C ASN A 322 34.33 21.15 28.11
N GLY A 323 34.34 19.97 27.48
CA GLY A 323 33.93 19.76 26.09
C GLY A 323 34.97 20.18 25.05
N LYS A 324 36.22 20.47 25.47
CA LYS A 324 37.33 20.83 24.59
C LYS A 324 38.31 19.66 24.42
N ILE A 325 39.06 19.66 23.33
CA ILE A 325 40.15 18.68 23.13
C ILE A 325 41.48 19.36 23.45
N TYR A 326 42.28 18.72 24.29
CA TYR A 326 43.64 19.15 24.61
C TYR A 326 44.65 18.24 23.94
N ILE A 327 45.79 18.82 23.55
CA ILE A 327 46.85 18.13 22.81
C ILE A 327 48.16 18.30 23.56
N ALA A 328 48.81 17.18 23.87
CA ALA A 328 50.12 17.13 24.53
C ALA A 328 51.18 17.85 23.69
N ARG A 329 52.05 18.61 24.34
CA ARG A 329 53.14 19.34 23.69
C ARG A 329 54.47 19.00 24.37
N PRO A 330 55.21 17.99 23.88
CA PRO A 330 56.37 17.48 24.58
C PRO A 330 57.43 18.56 24.84
N GLY A 331 57.86 18.66 26.10
CA GLY A 331 58.84 19.63 26.60
C GLY A 331 58.29 21.04 26.83
N GLN A 332 57.00 21.30 26.56
CA GLN A 332 56.39 22.62 26.74
C GLN A 332 55.66 22.72 28.08
N ASN A 333 55.56 23.93 28.60
CA ASN A 333 54.80 24.26 29.82
C ASN A 333 53.35 24.69 29.51
N ALA A 334 52.80 24.27 28.37
CA ALA A 334 51.41 24.52 27.99
C ALA A 334 50.92 23.43 27.03
N LEU A 335 49.61 23.14 27.07
CA LEU A 335 48.98 22.28 26.07
C LEU A 335 48.47 23.10 24.88
N ALA A 336 48.30 22.45 23.73
CA ALA A 336 47.46 22.99 22.66
C ALA A 336 45.98 22.68 22.95
N GLU A 337 45.07 23.49 22.42
CA GLU A 337 43.63 23.40 22.68
C GLU A 337 42.83 23.51 21.37
N ILE A 338 41.84 22.63 21.19
CA ILE A 338 40.75 22.79 20.23
C ILE A 338 39.51 23.15 21.05
N SER A 339 39.12 24.42 20.99
CA SER A 339 38.07 24.97 21.85
C SER A 339 36.64 24.77 21.34
N GLN A 340 36.48 24.46 20.05
CA GLN A 340 35.19 24.17 19.41
C GLN A 340 35.25 22.85 18.62
N PRO A 341 35.46 21.70 19.27
CA PRO A 341 35.77 20.43 18.57
C PRO A 341 34.67 19.89 17.64
N ASN A 342 33.44 20.39 17.70
CA ASN A 342 32.39 20.00 16.75
C ASN A 342 32.41 20.86 15.47
N ALA A 343 33.05 22.03 15.49
CA ALA A 343 33.05 22.97 14.37
C ALA A 343 33.99 22.52 13.24
N PRO A 344 33.63 22.75 11.96
CA PRO A 344 34.41 22.27 10.83
C PRO A 344 35.66 23.13 10.57
N GLY A 345 36.76 22.49 10.19
CA GLY A 345 37.98 23.13 9.74
C GLY A 345 38.53 24.14 10.75
N PRO A 346 39.04 25.30 10.29
CA PRO A 346 39.58 26.34 11.17
C PRO A 346 38.60 26.86 12.23
N SER A 347 37.28 26.72 12.03
CA SER A 347 36.27 27.12 13.02
C SER A 347 36.32 26.28 14.30
N CYS A 348 37.01 25.13 14.32
CA CYS A 348 37.27 24.41 15.57
C CYS A 348 38.17 25.16 16.56
N ASN A 349 38.81 26.25 16.10
CA ASN A 349 39.63 27.16 16.89
C ASN A 349 40.74 26.43 17.65
N LEU A 350 41.65 25.84 16.88
CA LEU A 350 42.90 25.24 17.34
C LEU A 350 43.91 26.32 17.72
N THR A 351 44.37 26.32 18.97
CA THR A 351 45.39 27.22 19.51
C THR A 351 46.60 26.43 20.05
N MET A 352 47.80 26.98 19.83
CA MET A 352 49.07 26.32 20.21
C MET A 352 49.43 26.50 21.68
N PHE A 353 48.90 27.55 22.31
CA PHE A 353 49.14 27.91 23.71
C PHE A 353 47.78 28.06 24.39
N GLY A 354 47.23 26.92 24.80
CA GLY A 354 46.01 26.85 25.61
C GLY A 354 46.36 27.10 27.09
N PRO A 355 46.01 26.17 28.00
CA PRO A 355 46.28 26.34 29.41
C PRO A 355 47.77 26.13 29.74
N ASN A 356 48.30 27.00 30.60
CA ASN A 356 49.68 26.95 31.08
C ASN A 356 49.80 26.06 32.31
N LEU A 357 50.94 25.38 32.40
CA LEU A 357 51.37 24.56 33.52
C LEU A 357 52.21 25.39 34.51
N VAL A 358 52.13 25.05 35.80
CA VAL A 358 52.98 25.64 36.83
C VAL A 358 54.41 25.14 36.68
N LEU A 359 55.38 26.04 36.53
CA LEU A 359 56.80 25.68 36.47
C LEU A 359 57.28 25.04 37.79
N PRO A 360 58.21 24.07 37.77
CA PRO A 360 58.99 23.59 36.62
C PRO A 360 58.34 22.45 35.82
N SER A 361 57.04 22.20 35.99
CA SER A 361 56.37 21.10 35.28
C SER A 361 56.30 21.32 33.77
N ASN A 362 56.23 20.22 33.02
CA ASN A 362 56.05 20.25 31.57
C ASN A 362 55.25 19.05 31.07
N SER A 363 54.66 19.21 29.88
CA SER A 363 53.99 18.14 29.15
C SER A 363 55.02 17.24 28.50
N PHE A 364 54.77 15.93 28.48
CA PHE A 364 55.43 14.97 27.60
C PHE A 364 54.50 14.56 26.45
N GLU A 365 54.66 13.36 25.89
CA GLU A 365 53.82 12.88 24.78
C GLU A 365 52.44 12.43 25.27
N GLY A 366 52.31 12.05 26.54
CA GLY A 366 51.07 11.53 27.11
C GLY A 366 50.08 12.53 27.67
N LEU A 367 48.81 12.12 27.65
CA LEU A 367 47.73 12.68 28.47
C LEU A 367 46.98 11.54 29.17
N PRO A 368 46.26 11.82 30.27
CA PRO A 368 45.61 10.77 31.04
C PRO A 368 44.51 10.08 30.23
N ASN A 369 44.51 8.75 30.27
CA ASN A 369 43.51 7.92 29.62
C ASN A 369 42.28 7.74 30.51
N PHE A 370 41.10 7.86 29.92
CA PHE A 370 39.82 7.84 30.62
C PHE A 370 38.80 6.95 29.92
N ILE A 371 37.73 6.58 30.63
CA ILE A 371 36.52 6.05 30.00
C ILE A 371 35.90 7.18 29.17
N THR A 372 35.83 7.02 27.85
CA THR A 372 35.41 8.10 26.94
C THR A 372 33.97 8.54 27.16
N GLY A 373 33.14 7.66 27.73
CA GLY A 373 31.78 7.97 28.16
C GLY A 373 31.67 9.03 29.26
N TYR A 374 32.75 9.39 29.97
CA TYR A 374 32.75 10.55 30.88
C TYR A 374 32.64 11.89 30.15
N PHE A 375 32.97 11.91 28.86
CA PHE A 375 32.86 13.10 28.01
C PHE A 375 31.63 13.05 27.10
N ASN A 376 30.75 12.08 27.31
CA ASN A 376 29.47 12.00 26.62
C ASN A 376 28.53 13.07 27.19
N PRO A 377 28.06 14.04 26.39
CA PRO A 377 26.98 14.92 26.85
C PRO A 377 25.70 14.10 27.05
N PRO A 378 25.01 14.15 28.21
CA PRO A 378 23.67 13.59 28.34
C PRO A 378 22.77 13.94 27.15
N ARG A 379 22.40 12.91 26.38
CA ARG A 379 21.36 13.00 25.35
C ARG A 379 20.00 12.78 25.99
N PHE A 380 19.00 13.49 25.47
CA PHE A 380 17.62 13.07 25.64
C PHE A 380 17.20 12.22 24.44
N GLU A 381 16.33 11.25 24.69
CA GLU A 381 15.67 10.49 23.64
C GLU A 381 14.35 11.16 23.28
N TYR A 382 13.88 10.95 22.06
CA TYR A 382 12.54 11.35 21.67
C TYR A 382 11.87 10.33 20.74
N ILE A 383 10.55 10.17 20.89
CA ILE A 383 9.71 9.31 20.05
C ILE A 383 8.68 10.19 19.35
N GLY A 384 8.50 9.95 18.06
CA GLY A 384 7.71 10.78 17.16
C GLY A 384 8.59 11.72 16.34
N ASN A 385 8.08 12.12 15.19
CA ASN A 385 8.85 12.87 14.19
C ASN A 385 7.95 13.59 13.19
N CYS A 386 6.67 13.79 13.49
CA CYS A 386 5.68 14.33 12.55
C CYS A 386 5.08 15.64 13.03
N ALA A 387 5.09 16.64 12.15
CA ALA A 387 4.50 17.94 12.43
C ALA A 387 3.01 17.79 12.83
N GLY A 388 2.62 18.50 13.89
CA GLY A 388 1.26 18.48 14.46
C GLY A 388 0.94 17.26 15.34
N ASN A 389 1.85 16.29 15.49
CA ASN A 389 1.72 15.22 16.49
C ASN A 389 2.65 15.50 17.68
N PRO A 390 2.32 15.04 18.90
CA PRO A 390 3.21 15.15 20.04
C PRO A 390 4.45 14.27 19.84
N LEU A 391 5.60 14.88 20.02
CA LEU A 391 6.88 14.20 20.22
C LEU A 391 7.08 14.02 21.73
N TYR A 392 7.42 12.82 22.15
CA TYR A 392 7.66 12.48 23.56
C TYR A 392 9.15 12.46 23.82
N PHE A 393 9.60 13.23 24.80
CA PHE A 393 11.00 13.34 25.17
C PHE A 393 11.24 12.57 26.46
N SER A 394 12.43 12.02 26.63
CA SER A 394 12.83 11.38 27.88
C SER A 394 14.32 11.53 28.14
N ILE A 395 14.69 11.49 29.41
CA ILE A 395 16.08 11.48 29.85
C ILE A 395 16.37 10.04 30.29
N PRO A 396 17.06 9.22 29.48
CA PRO A 396 17.25 7.79 29.75
C PRO A 396 18.04 7.51 31.04
N LEU A 397 18.76 8.50 31.58
CA LEU A 397 19.48 8.43 32.85
C LEU A 397 19.01 9.51 33.85
N SER A 398 17.85 9.29 34.47
CA SER A 398 17.26 10.24 35.43
C SER A 398 17.83 10.15 36.85
N PHE A 399 18.68 9.17 37.16
CA PHE A 399 19.19 8.98 38.52
C PHE A 399 20.03 10.17 38.99
N GLY A 400 19.64 10.76 40.13
CA GLY A 400 20.29 11.94 40.72
C GLY A 400 19.90 13.28 40.06
N ILE A 401 18.90 13.31 39.17
CA ILE A 401 18.31 14.53 38.63
C ILE A 401 17.10 14.94 39.48
N ASP A 402 17.11 16.16 40.04
CA ASP A 402 16.02 16.70 40.83
C ASP A 402 14.88 17.21 39.92
N SER A 403 15.26 17.92 38.85
CA SER A 403 14.32 18.49 37.90
C SER A 403 14.98 18.72 36.55
N ALA A 404 14.17 18.99 35.52
CA ALA A 404 14.66 19.36 34.21
C ALA A 404 13.74 20.43 33.60
N THR A 405 14.33 21.32 32.81
CA THR A 405 13.63 22.29 31.97
C THR A 405 14.03 22.11 30.53
N TRP A 406 13.12 22.43 29.62
CA TRP A 406 13.29 22.22 28.19
C TRP A 406 12.97 23.52 27.45
N ASN A 407 13.71 23.77 26.38
CA ASN A 407 13.40 24.75 25.36
C ASN A 407 13.48 24.03 24.01
N PHE A 408 12.35 23.87 23.33
CA PHE A 408 12.27 23.05 22.13
C PHE A 408 12.81 23.72 20.86
N GLY A 409 13.27 24.97 20.94
CA GLY A 409 13.73 25.72 19.77
C GLY A 409 12.62 26.04 18.76
N ASP A 410 11.36 25.81 19.12
CA ASP A 410 10.15 26.05 18.35
C ASP A 410 9.46 27.34 18.82
N THR A 411 10.07 28.48 18.48
CA THR A 411 9.62 29.80 18.94
C THR A 411 8.17 30.12 18.51
N GLY A 412 7.69 29.53 17.41
CA GLY A 412 6.31 29.66 16.94
C GLY A 412 5.26 29.08 17.90
N SER A 413 5.66 28.19 18.81
CA SER A 413 4.79 27.60 19.82
C SER A 413 4.64 28.47 21.09
N GLY A 414 5.31 29.63 21.15
CA GLY A 414 5.16 30.60 22.24
C GLY A 414 5.49 29.98 23.61
N ALA A 415 4.57 30.07 24.57
CA ALA A 415 4.77 29.52 25.92
C ALA A 415 4.98 27.99 25.93
N GLN A 416 4.44 27.26 24.94
CA GLN A 416 4.61 25.81 24.81
C GLN A 416 6.01 25.42 24.32
N ASN A 417 6.82 26.37 23.85
CA ASN A 417 8.23 26.12 23.53
C ASN A 417 9.06 25.69 24.75
N PHE A 418 8.51 25.84 25.96
CA PHE A 418 9.18 25.46 27.20
C PHE A 418 8.40 24.39 27.95
N ALA A 419 9.11 23.43 28.54
CA ALA A 419 8.52 22.42 29.42
C ALA A 419 9.38 22.17 30.65
N ARG A 420 8.81 21.45 31.62
CA ARG A 420 9.48 20.98 32.83
C ARG A 420 9.23 19.50 33.04
N GLY A 421 10.10 18.85 33.81
CA GLY A 421 10.01 17.43 34.13
C GLY A 421 10.91 16.56 33.26
N LEU A 422 11.05 15.30 33.63
CA LEU A 422 12.02 14.38 33.03
C LEU A 422 11.55 13.72 31.74
N SER A 423 10.24 13.82 31.45
CA SER A 423 9.64 13.20 30.26
C SER A 423 8.51 14.06 29.69
N PRO A 424 8.80 15.28 29.19
CA PRO A 424 7.78 16.12 28.60
C PRO A 424 7.39 15.62 27.20
N ASN A 425 6.32 16.19 26.66
CA ASN A 425 6.03 16.09 25.23
C ASN A 425 5.90 17.50 24.63
N HIS A 426 6.11 17.61 23.32
CA HIS A 426 5.97 18.86 22.56
C HIS A 426 5.35 18.63 21.19
N VAL A 427 4.51 19.55 20.73
CA VAL A 427 3.88 19.49 19.40
C VAL A 427 4.49 20.56 18.51
N PHE A 428 5.36 20.16 17.60
CA PHE A 428 5.92 21.05 16.58
C PHE A 428 4.89 21.24 15.45
N ARG A 429 4.35 22.45 15.28
CA ARG A 429 3.31 22.71 14.26
C ARG A 429 3.84 22.61 12.83
N ASN A 430 5.08 23.03 12.61
CA ASN A 430 5.72 23.06 11.31
C ASN A 430 6.83 22.00 11.23
N PRO A 431 7.10 21.41 10.05
CA PRO A 431 8.28 20.60 9.84
C PRO A 431 9.55 21.46 9.97
N GLY A 432 10.67 20.82 10.28
CA GLY A 432 11.95 21.51 10.39
C GLY A 432 12.96 20.78 11.26
N ASN A 433 14.14 21.36 11.36
CA ASN A 433 15.18 20.93 12.29
C ASN A 433 15.20 21.93 13.46
N PHE A 434 14.91 21.44 14.66
CA PHE A 434 14.79 22.26 15.86
C PHE A 434 15.93 21.95 16.82
N THR A 435 16.66 22.96 17.26
CA THR A 435 17.66 22.82 18.32
C THR A 435 16.96 22.79 19.67
N VAL A 436 16.78 21.61 20.24
CA VAL A 436 16.17 21.46 21.56
C VAL A 436 17.27 21.54 22.62
N LEU A 437 17.10 22.46 23.57
CA LEU A 437 17.95 22.66 24.75
C LEU A 437 17.27 22.04 25.98
N LEU A 438 17.91 21.04 26.55
CA LEU A 438 17.60 20.47 27.86
C LEU A 438 18.50 21.12 28.92
N THR A 439 17.91 21.48 30.06
CA THR A 439 18.65 21.82 31.29
C THR A 439 18.24 20.85 32.38
N ILE A 440 19.17 20.06 32.90
CA ILE A 440 18.93 19.19 34.05
C ILE A 440 19.41 19.88 35.32
N PHE A 441 18.79 19.59 36.46
CA PHE A 441 19.19 20.10 37.77
C PHE A 441 19.55 18.94 38.68
N ARG A 442 20.70 18.99 39.34
CA ARG A 442 21.13 18.02 40.35
C ARG A 442 21.58 18.78 41.61
N GLN A 443 20.96 18.51 42.74
CA GLN A 443 21.08 19.30 43.96
C GLN A 443 20.94 20.82 43.70
N GLY A 444 20.02 21.20 42.81
CA GLY A 444 19.79 22.59 42.38
C GLY A 444 20.80 23.17 41.38
N GLN A 445 21.85 22.44 40.97
CA GLN A 445 22.85 22.91 40.00
C GLN A 445 22.45 22.55 38.55
N PRO A 446 22.44 23.52 37.60
CA PRO A 446 22.03 23.28 36.22
C PRO A 446 23.17 22.71 35.35
N ALA A 447 22.84 21.77 34.46
CA ALA A 447 23.68 21.35 33.33
C ALA A 447 22.89 21.40 32.02
N TYR A 448 23.54 21.82 30.93
CA TYR A 448 22.88 22.17 29.66
C TYR A 448 23.26 21.19 28.55
N TYR A 449 22.27 20.75 27.77
CA TYR A 449 22.42 19.82 26.65
C TYR A 449 21.63 20.29 25.45
N GLN A 450 22.22 20.20 24.26
CA GLN A 450 21.54 20.56 23.02
C GLN A 450 21.59 19.40 22.04
N GLN A 451 20.47 19.14 21.37
CA GLN A 451 20.38 18.14 20.31
C GLN A 451 19.39 18.60 19.23
N GLN A 452 19.69 18.29 17.97
CA GLN A 452 18.80 18.53 16.84
C GLN A 452 17.65 17.53 16.84
N VAL A 453 16.41 18.03 16.73
CA VAL A 453 15.20 17.24 16.56
C VAL A 453 14.63 17.53 15.18
N VAL A 454 14.55 16.47 14.37
CA VAL A 454 14.03 16.57 13.00
C VAL A 454 12.54 16.23 12.98
N VAL A 455 11.73 17.20 12.58
CA VAL A 455 10.28 17.09 12.42
C VAL A 455 9.94 17.07 10.93
N ARG A 456 9.27 16.01 10.50
CA ARG A 456 8.93 15.75 9.10
C ARG A 456 7.50 16.19 8.79
N ASN A 457 7.28 16.46 7.50
CA ASN A 457 5.94 16.63 6.97
C ASN A 457 5.15 15.33 7.00
N LYS A 458 3.86 15.44 7.32
CA LYS A 458 2.90 14.37 7.12
C LYS A 458 2.63 14.18 5.62
N PRO A 459 2.52 12.94 5.12
CA PRO A 459 2.06 12.71 3.76
C PRO A 459 0.64 13.28 3.60
N GLN A 460 0.34 13.78 2.41
CA GLN A 460 -0.96 14.37 2.10
C GLN A 460 -1.88 13.29 1.54
N VAL A 461 -3.02 13.06 2.20
CA VAL A 461 -4.07 12.13 1.77
C VAL A 461 -5.38 12.89 1.67
N GLN A 462 -6.07 12.71 0.56
CA GLN A 462 -7.41 13.22 0.34
C GLN A 462 -8.14 12.26 -0.60
N LEU A 463 -9.18 11.63 -0.09
CA LEU A 463 -10.17 10.87 -0.85
C LEU A 463 -11.33 11.79 -1.26
N ASP A 464 -12.16 11.30 -2.16
CA ASP A 464 -13.41 11.97 -2.53
C ASP A 464 -14.40 12.04 -1.36
N SER A 465 -15.44 12.86 -1.51
CA SER A 465 -16.64 12.79 -0.67
C SER A 465 -17.37 11.46 -0.86
N ASP A 466 -18.20 11.07 0.11
CA ASP A 466 -19.02 9.85 0.07
C ASP A 466 -19.69 9.62 -1.31
N ILE A 467 -19.54 8.39 -1.81
CA ILE A 467 -20.01 7.99 -3.14
C ILE A 467 -21.25 7.12 -3.00
N VAL A 468 -22.27 7.43 -3.80
CA VAL A 468 -23.46 6.60 -4.00
C VAL A 468 -23.52 6.19 -5.46
N ALA A 469 -23.51 4.89 -5.72
CA ALA A 469 -23.52 4.29 -7.05
C ALA A 469 -24.52 3.13 -7.12
N CYS A 470 -24.81 2.61 -8.31
CA CYS A 470 -25.67 1.46 -8.51
C CYS A 470 -24.87 0.15 -8.53
N ALA A 471 -25.47 -0.95 -8.10
CA ALA A 471 -24.81 -2.25 -8.13
C ALA A 471 -24.34 -2.59 -9.55
N GLY A 472 -23.04 -2.89 -9.70
CA GLY A 472 -22.40 -3.14 -11.00
C GLY A 472 -21.65 -1.92 -11.58
N ASP A 473 -21.83 -0.72 -11.03
CA ASP A 473 -21.05 0.45 -11.43
C ASP A 473 -19.57 0.29 -11.05
N SER A 474 -18.68 0.74 -11.95
CA SER A 474 -17.25 0.74 -11.69
C SER A 474 -16.81 2.08 -11.09
N ILE A 475 -16.46 2.08 -9.81
CA ILE A 475 -15.87 3.24 -9.12
C ILE A 475 -14.37 3.03 -8.90
N SER A 476 -13.62 4.13 -8.83
CA SER A 476 -12.19 4.11 -8.54
C SER A 476 -11.90 5.09 -7.42
N LEU A 477 -11.46 4.57 -6.27
CA LEU A 477 -10.99 5.37 -5.15
C LEU A 477 -9.49 5.56 -5.30
N LYS A 478 -9.02 6.80 -5.24
CA LYS A 478 -7.61 7.16 -5.36
C LYS A 478 -7.28 8.35 -4.48
N ASN A 479 -6.01 8.51 -4.14
CA ASN A 479 -5.54 9.74 -3.51
C ASN A 479 -5.54 10.88 -4.54
N HIS A 480 -6.10 12.04 -4.19
CA HIS A 480 -6.12 13.23 -5.07
C HIS A 480 -4.86 14.06 -5.03
N PHE A 481 -3.99 13.84 -4.04
CA PHE A 481 -2.67 14.46 -4.07
C PHE A 481 -1.77 13.73 -5.08
N PRO A 482 -1.09 14.48 -5.99
CA PRO A 482 -0.12 13.88 -6.88
C PRO A 482 0.98 13.23 -6.05
N ARG A 483 1.45 12.05 -6.50
CA ARG A 483 2.50 11.30 -5.82
C ARG A 483 3.69 12.23 -5.57
N SER A 484 3.92 12.59 -4.31
CA SER A 484 5.05 13.44 -3.96
C SER A 484 6.34 12.64 -4.15
N GLN A 485 7.47 13.30 -4.45
CA GLN A 485 8.74 12.66 -4.81
C GLN A 485 9.40 11.82 -3.69
N PHE A 486 8.69 11.52 -2.61
CA PHE A 486 9.18 10.72 -1.50
C PHE A 486 8.61 9.31 -1.60
N ASN A 487 9.34 8.31 -1.08
CA ASN A 487 9.00 6.89 -1.10
C ASN A 487 7.72 6.55 -0.28
N GLU A 488 6.58 7.12 -0.65
CA GLU A 488 5.28 6.92 -0.02
C GLU A 488 4.74 5.51 -0.32
N ARG A 489 4.22 4.87 0.72
CA ARG A 489 3.55 3.57 0.64
C ARG A 489 2.07 3.73 0.98
N TYR A 490 1.24 3.07 0.19
CA TYR A 490 -0.22 3.08 0.28
C TYR A 490 -0.66 1.82 1.01
N LEU A 491 -1.65 1.94 1.87
CA LEU A 491 -2.35 0.82 2.48
C LEU A 491 -3.84 1.14 2.53
N TRP A 492 -4.63 0.39 1.77
CA TRP A 492 -6.09 0.48 1.80
C TRP A 492 -6.67 -0.40 2.90
N SER A 493 -7.88 -0.07 3.35
CA SER A 493 -8.66 -0.85 4.32
C SER A 493 -8.90 -2.31 3.92
N THR A 494 -8.80 -2.60 2.62
CA THR A 494 -8.93 -3.92 2.02
C THR A 494 -7.63 -4.73 2.01
N GLY A 495 -6.48 -4.10 2.32
CA GLY A 495 -5.14 -4.70 2.39
C GLY A 495 -4.25 -4.41 1.18
N GLU A 496 -4.79 -3.89 0.09
CA GLU A 496 -4.06 -3.53 -1.12
C GLU A 496 -3.14 -2.32 -0.90
N THR A 497 -2.05 -2.28 -1.67
CA THR A 497 -1.04 -1.22 -1.62
C THR A 497 -0.92 -0.42 -2.92
N GLY A 498 -1.92 -0.55 -3.80
CA GLY A 498 -1.98 0.18 -5.07
C GLY A 498 -2.34 1.66 -4.89
N PHE A 499 -2.08 2.46 -5.92
CA PHE A 499 -2.46 3.89 -5.94
C PHE A 499 -3.98 4.12 -5.91
N ALA A 500 -4.74 3.13 -6.38
CA ALA A 500 -6.19 3.16 -6.41
C ALA A 500 -6.78 1.77 -6.14
N ILE A 501 -8.03 1.73 -5.68
CA ILE A 501 -8.85 0.51 -5.57
C ILE A 501 -10.20 0.71 -6.26
N SER A 502 -10.82 -0.40 -6.65
CA SER A 502 -12.17 -0.43 -7.24
C SER A 502 -13.07 -1.31 -6.38
N PRO A 503 -13.65 -0.76 -5.30
CA PRO A 503 -14.52 -1.51 -4.42
C PRO A 503 -15.79 -1.96 -5.14
N THR A 504 -16.31 -3.13 -4.79
CA THR A 504 -17.55 -3.73 -5.35
C THR A 504 -18.64 -3.95 -4.30
N VAL A 505 -18.35 -3.60 -3.04
CA VAL A 505 -19.25 -3.80 -1.90
C VAL A 505 -19.43 -2.48 -1.16
N SER A 506 -20.62 -2.25 -0.63
CA SER A 506 -20.89 -1.06 0.19
C SER A 506 -20.10 -1.11 1.50
N GLY A 507 -19.52 0.00 1.91
CA GLY A 507 -18.70 0.05 3.13
C GLY A 507 -17.96 1.37 3.31
N ILE A 508 -17.26 1.49 4.43
CA ILE A 508 -16.31 2.57 4.66
C ILE A 508 -14.93 2.07 4.24
N TYR A 509 -14.34 2.76 3.28
CA TYR A 509 -12.98 2.52 2.83
C TYR A 509 -12.06 3.59 3.40
N TRP A 510 -10.85 3.22 3.79
CA TRP A 510 -9.85 4.18 4.21
C TRP A 510 -8.53 3.93 3.47
N LEU A 511 -7.81 5.02 3.22
CA LEU A 511 -6.45 4.99 2.69
C LEU A 511 -5.51 5.54 3.76
N GLU A 512 -4.49 4.76 4.11
CA GLU A 512 -3.37 5.19 4.91
C GLU A 512 -2.13 5.37 4.03
N LEU A 513 -1.51 6.53 4.14
CA LEU A 513 -0.23 6.83 3.52
C LEU A 513 0.86 6.90 4.57
N THR A 514 1.99 6.25 4.29
CA THR A 514 3.21 6.42 5.09
C THR A 514 4.39 6.84 4.21
N ASN A 515 5.20 7.79 4.69
CA ASN A 515 6.50 8.12 4.10
C ASN A 515 7.68 7.44 4.84
N GLY A 516 7.39 6.40 5.64
CA GLY A 516 8.35 5.71 6.50
C GLY A 516 8.57 6.37 7.86
N PHE A 517 8.12 7.62 8.03
CA PHE A 517 8.25 8.39 9.27
C PHE A 517 6.89 8.78 9.83
N CYS A 518 6.00 9.27 8.95
CA CYS A 518 4.69 9.79 9.28
C CYS A 518 3.60 9.03 8.57
N THR A 519 2.46 8.88 9.25
CA THR A 519 1.23 8.30 8.72
C THR A 519 0.11 9.34 8.70
N THR A 520 -0.67 9.32 7.63
CA THR A 520 -1.94 10.07 7.53
C THR A 520 -3.00 9.14 6.96
N ARG A 521 -4.24 9.30 7.42
CA ARG A 521 -5.38 8.49 6.96
C ARG A 521 -6.54 9.40 6.57
N ASP A 522 -7.25 9.01 5.52
CA ASP A 522 -8.55 9.55 5.15
C ASP A 522 -9.52 8.41 4.86
N SER A 523 -10.83 8.68 4.97
CA SER A 523 -11.89 7.68 4.80
C SER A 523 -13.04 8.20 3.95
N ILE A 524 -13.65 7.29 3.19
CA ILE A 524 -14.78 7.56 2.31
C ILE A 524 -15.83 6.45 2.47
N LYS A 525 -17.11 6.83 2.52
CA LYS A 525 -18.21 5.86 2.49
C LYS A 525 -18.66 5.62 1.06
N VAL A 526 -18.72 4.35 0.67
CA VAL A 526 -19.24 3.89 -0.62
C VAL A 526 -20.55 3.15 -0.39
N THR A 527 -21.60 3.54 -1.11
CA THR A 527 -22.91 2.90 -1.06
C THR A 527 -23.34 2.46 -2.47
N PHE A 528 -23.34 1.15 -2.71
CA PHE A 528 -23.98 0.53 -3.87
C PHE A 528 -25.46 0.27 -3.59
N ARG A 529 -26.33 0.91 -4.36
CA ARG A 529 -27.78 0.71 -4.29
C ARG A 529 -28.19 -0.44 -5.21
N PRO A 530 -29.15 -1.29 -4.79
CA PRO A 530 -29.58 -2.43 -5.60
C PRO A 530 -30.24 -1.97 -6.91
N LEU A 531 -30.01 -2.71 -7.98
CA LEU A 531 -30.75 -2.54 -9.23
C LEU A 531 -32.21 -3.02 -9.04
N PRO A 532 -33.21 -2.36 -9.66
CA PRO A 532 -34.56 -2.89 -9.69
C PRO A 532 -34.58 -4.26 -10.40
N GLN A 533 -35.34 -5.20 -9.84
CA GLN A 533 -35.54 -6.53 -10.41
C GLN A 533 -36.65 -6.44 -11.47
N VAL A 534 -36.28 -6.47 -12.76
CA VAL A 534 -37.22 -6.33 -13.88
C VAL A 534 -37.31 -7.67 -14.60
N SER A 535 -38.53 -8.20 -14.77
CA SER A 535 -38.76 -9.41 -15.56
C SER A 535 -40.13 -9.40 -16.23
N LEU A 536 -40.13 -9.38 -17.58
CA LEU A 536 -41.30 -9.46 -18.43
C LEU A 536 -41.69 -10.91 -18.76
N GLY A 537 -40.82 -11.87 -18.47
CA GLY A 537 -41.06 -13.30 -18.70
C GLY A 537 -40.69 -13.77 -20.10
N ALA A 538 -41.18 -14.96 -20.49
CA ALA A 538 -40.88 -15.54 -21.79
C ALA A 538 -41.68 -14.87 -22.93
N SER A 539 -41.09 -14.85 -24.13
CA SER A 539 -41.73 -14.35 -25.36
C SER A 539 -43.07 -15.02 -25.64
N GLN A 540 -44.03 -14.24 -26.15
CA GLN A 540 -45.40 -14.70 -26.35
C GLN A 540 -45.78 -14.71 -27.83
N ILE A 541 -46.56 -15.73 -28.20
CA ILE A 541 -47.21 -15.85 -29.50
C ILE A 541 -48.71 -15.68 -29.26
N LEU A 542 -49.35 -14.79 -30.02
CA LEU A 542 -50.75 -14.40 -29.87
C LEU A 542 -51.44 -14.38 -31.24
N CYS A 543 -52.76 -14.45 -31.27
CA CYS A 543 -53.53 -14.22 -32.48
C CYS A 543 -53.75 -12.71 -32.70
N ASP A 544 -53.77 -12.24 -33.94
CA ASP A 544 -53.81 -10.83 -34.35
C ASP A 544 -54.98 -9.96 -33.80
N VAL A 545 -56.00 -10.57 -33.21
CA VAL A 545 -57.11 -9.89 -32.51
C VAL A 545 -56.95 -9.86 -30.99
N ALA A 546 -55.92 -10.51 -30.44
CA ALA A 546 -55.63 -10.51 -29.01
C ALA A 546 -54.73 -9.33 -28.64
N THR A 547 -55.02 -8.71 -27.50
CA THR A 547 -54.12 -7.75 -26.86
C THR A 547 -53.43 -8.42 -25.69
N VAL A 548 -52.22 -7.97 -25.36
CA VAL A 548 -51.53 -8.40 -24.13
C VAL A 548 -51.09 -7.19 -23.33
N THR A 549 -51.28 -7.26 -22.02
CA THR A 549 -50.76 -6.29 -21.06
C THR A 549 -49.39 -6.76 -20.59
N LEU A 550 -48.36 -5.95 -20.87
CA LEU A 550 -47.03 -6.14 -20.31
C LEU A 550 -46.94 -5.34 -19.01
N ASP A 551 -46.41 -5.95 -17.95
CA ASP A 551 -46.26 -5.34 -16.62
C ASP A 551 -44.83 -5.53 -16.14
N ALA A 552 -44.15 -4.42 -15.84
CA ALA A 552 -42.79 -4.43 -15.30
C ALA A 552 -42.74 -4.91 -13.83
N LYS A 553 -43.86 -4.84 -13.09
CA LYS A 553 -44.02 -5.31 -11.70
C LYS A 553 -43.13 -4.60 -10.66
N ASN A 554 -42.80 -3.33 -10.87
CA ASN A 554 -41.91 -2.54 -9.99
C ASN A 554 -42.58 -1.29 -9.37
N PRO A 555 -43.65 -1.43 -8.56
CA PRO A 555 -44.42 -0.28 -8.06
C PRO A 555 -43.54 0.78 -7.38
N GLY A 556 -43.81 2.05 -7.67
CA GLY A 556 -43.04 3.19 -7.15
C GLY A 556 -41.79 3.57 -7.96
N CYS A 557 -41.42 2.78 -8.98
CA CYS A 557 -40.36 3.14 -9.93
C CYS A 557 -40.89 4.01 -11.08
N THR A 558 -39.98 4.59 -11.87
CA THR A 558 -40.30 5.22 -13.15
C THR A 558 -39.97 4.29 -14.31
N TYR A 559 -40.70 4.41 -15.42
CA TYR A 559 -40.64 3.48 -16.55
C TYR A 559 -40.39 4.21 -17.85
N TYR A 560 -39.70 3.53 -18.76
CA TYR A 560 -39.59 3.97 -20.15
C TYR A 560 -39.64 2.75 -21.07
N TRP A 561 -40.69 2.67 -21.89
CA TRP A 561 -40.89 1.57 -22.82
C TRP A 561 -40.40 1.91 -24.23
N HIS A 562 -39.73 0.95 -24.85
CA HIS A 562 -39.32 1.01 -26.24
C HIS A 562 -39.80 -0.24 -27.00
N PRO A 563 -40.44 -0.12 -28.17
CA PRO A 563 -40.86 1.11 -28.83
C PRO A 563 -42.10 1.74 -28.16
N GLY A 564 -42.33 3.05 -28.37
CA GLY A 564 -43.57 3.73 -27.94
C GLY A 564 -43.39 4.88 -26.95
N LYS A 565 -42.28 4.91 -26.19
CA LYS A 565 -41.96 5.97 -25.20
C LYS A 565 -43.00 6.13 -24.08
N GLU A 566 -43.78 5.08 -23.82
CA GLU A 566 -44.73 5.04 -22.69
C GLU A 566 -43.97 5.03 -21.36
N THR A 567 -44.57 5.61 -20.31
CA THR A 567 -43.93 5.79 -18.99
C THR A 567 -44.71 5.17 -17.82
N THR A 568 -45.74 4.39 -18.11
CA THR A 568 -46.54 3.66 -17.11
C THR A 568 -45.91 2.30 -16.76
N GLN A 569 -46.25 1.76 -15.59
CA GLN A 569 -45.81 0.42 -15.16
C GLN A 569 -46.25 -0.68 -16.13
N THR A 570 -47.46 -0.53 -16.66
CA THR A 570 -48.06 -1.47 -17.60
C THR A 570 -48.31 -0.80 -18.94
N ILE A 571 -48.11 -1.53 -20.04
CA ILE A 571 -48.52 -1.11 -21.38
C ILE A 571 -49.38 -2.20 -22.03
N THR A 572 -50.30 -1.79 -22.90
CA THR A 572 -51.07 -2.73 -23.72
C THR A 572 -50.47 -2.75 -25.12
N VAL A 573 -50.08 -3.93 -25.60
CA VAL A 573 -49.46 -4.10 -26.91
C VAL A 573 -50.38 -4.89 -27.85
N THR A 574 -50.43 -4.45 -29.10
CA THR A 574 -51.33 -4.96 -30.14
C THR A 574 -50.60 -5.30 -31.45
N LYS A 575 -49.28 -5.15 -31.48
CA LYS A 575 -48.45 -5.37 -32.67
C LYS A 575 -47.29 -6.31 -32.33
N SER A 576 -46.83 -7.05 -33.33
CA SER A 576 -45.60 -7.82 -33.21
C SER A 576 -44.40 -6.90 -33.03
N GLY A 577 -43.45 -7.29 -32.19
CA GLY A 577 -42.22 -6.55 -31.96
C GLY A 577 -41.51 -6.94 -30.66
N ARG A 578 -40.29 -6.42 -30.51
CA ARG A 578 -39.54 -6.47 -29.25
C ARG A 578 -39.92 -5.28 -28.39
N TYR A 579 -40.44 -5.53 -27.20
CA TYR A 579 -40.75 -4.50 -26.21
C TYR A 579 -39.74 -4.58 -25.07
N THR A 580 -39.00 -3.50 -24.86
CA THR A 580 -38.04 -3.33 -23.77
C THR A 580 -38.58 -2.30 -22.78
N VAL A 581 -38.51 -2.61 -21.49
CA VAL A 581 -38.79 -1.63 -20.43
C VAL A 581 -37.50 -1.31 -19.69
N TYR A 582 -37.21 -0.02 -19.56
CA TYR A 582 -36.22 0.49 -18.63
C TYR A 582 -36.96 0.92 -17.36
N VAL A 583 -36.54 0.40 -16.21
CA VAL A 583 -37.14 0.70 -14.91
C VAL A 583 -36.09 1.40 -14.06
N THR A 584 -36.41 2.60 -13.57
CA THR A 584 -35.55 3.36 -12.68
C THR A 584 -36.18 3.42 -11.29
N SER A 585 -35.47 2.91 -10.29
CA SER A 585 -35.87 2.96 -8.88
C SER A 585 -35.93 4.41 -8.35
N PRO A 586 -36.65 4.68 -7.24
CA PRO A 586 -36.61 5.98 -6.55
C PRO A 586 -35.20 6.42 -6.16
N ASP A 587 -34.33 5.44 -6.00
CA ASP A 587 -32.92 5.59 -5.69
C ASP A 587 -32.03 5.97 -6.89
N GLY A 588 -32.60 6.08 -8.09
CA GLY A 588 -31.90 6.52 -9.31
C GLY A 588 -31.25 5.38 -10.11
N CYS A 589 -31.32 4.13 -9.65
CA CYS A 589 -30.73 2.99 -10.35
C CYS A 589 -31.67 2.40 -11.40
N THR A 590 -31.14 2.14 -12.59
CA THR A 590 -31.90 1.69 -13.76
C THR A 590 -31.49 0.28 -14.17
N ASN A 591 -32.47 -0.58 -14.46
CA ASN A 591 -32.27 -1.88 -15.09
C ASN A 591 -33.31 -2.09 -16.20
N MET A 592 -33.13 -3.08 -17.06
CA MET A 592 -34.06 -3.34 -18.17
C MET A 592 -34.34 -4.82 -18.37
N ASP A 593 -35.48 -5.10 -18.98
CA ASP A 593 -35.79 -6.41 -19.56
C ASP A 593 -36.55 -6.23 -20.89
N PHE A 594 -36.58 -7.28 -21.72
CA PHE A 594 -37.31 -7.28 -22.97
C PHE A 594 -38.15 -8.54 -23.17
N ILE A 595 -39.21 -8.41 -23.94
CA ILE A 595 -40.07 -9.50 -24.37
C ILE A 595 -40.36 -9.38 -25.86
N ASP A 596 -40.30 -10.50 -26.58
CA ASP A 596 -40.69 -10.56 -27.99
C ASP A 596 -42.15 -11.00 -28.10
N ILE A 597 -42.97 -10.19 -28.77
CA ILE A 597 -44.38 -10.48 -29.04
C ILE A 597 -44.54 -10.80 -30.52
N THR A 598 -45.11 -11.96 -30.81
CA THR A 598 -45.40 -12.40 -32.19
C THR A 598 -46.91 -12.56 -32.36
N MET A 599 -47.52 -11.65 -33.13
CA MET A 599 -48.92 -11.75 -33.55
C MET A 599 -49.02 -12.59 -34.82
N ILE A 600 -49.84 -13.65 -34.77
CA ILE A 600 -50.16 -14.55 -35.87
C ILE A 600 -51.54 -14.16 -36.41
N THR A 601 -51.63 -13.97 -37.72
CA THR A 601 -52.92 -13.71 -38.38
C THR A 601 -53.85 -14.90 -38.20
N SER A 602 -55.02 -14.65 -37.60
CA SER A 602 -56.05 -15.66 -37.41
C SER A 602 -56.51 -16.21 -38.77
N PRO A 603 -56.74 -17.53 -38.90
CA PRO A 603 -57.36 -18.07 -40.10
C PRO A 603 -58.75 -17.47 -40.34
N ARG A 604 -59.18 -17.41 -41.61
CA ARG A 604 -60.57 -17.12 -41.98
C ARG A 604 -61.15 -18.38 -42.63
N VAL A 605 -62.39 -18.71 -42.31
CA VAL A 605 -63.15 -19.79 -42.98
C VAL A 605 -64.63 -19.41 -43.03
N GLU A 606 -65.27 -19.63 -44.17
CA GLU A 606 -66.67 -19.26 -44.43
C GLU A 606 -67.30 -20.27 -45.42
N LEU A 607 -68.26 -21.05 -44.94
CA LEU A 607 -68.98 -22.09 -45.70
C LEU A 607 -70.17 -21.55 -46.48
N GLY A 608 -70.62 -20.32 -46.21
CA GLY A 608 -71.75 -19.67 -46.86
C GLY A 608 -73.10 -20.03 -46.23
N ASP A 609 -74.18 -19.60 -46.89
CA ASP A 609 -75.56 -19.85 -46.45
C ASP A 609 -75.98 -21.33 -46.59
N ASP A 610 -77.01 -21.74 -45.84
CA ASP A 610 -77.61 -23.07 -45.90
C ASP A 610 -78.14 -23.42 -47.31
N ILE A 611 -77.96 -24.68 -47.73
CA ILE A 611 -78.29 -25.14 -49.10
C ILE A 611 -79.35 -26.25 -49.15
N VAL A 612 -80.22 -26.18 -50.16
CA VAL A 612 -81.26 -27.18 -50.47
C VAL A 612 -81.10 -27.71 -51.89
N VAL A 613 -80.95 -29.02 -52.06
CA VAL A 613 -80.55 -29.66 -53.33
C VAL A 613 -81.44 -30.90 -53.62
N CYS A 614 -81.65 -31.29 -54.89
CA CYS A 614 -82.42 -32.51 -55.20
C CYS A 614 -81.62 -33.78 -54.82
N GLU A 615 -82.29 -34.85 -54.38
CA GLU A 615 -81.65 -36.15 -54.12
C GLU A 615 -80.94 -36.68 -55.36
N GLY A 616 -79.66 -37.04 -55.21
CA GLY A 616 -78.81 -37.54 -56.30
C GLY A 616 -77.91 -36.47 -56.94
N GLU A 617 -78.10 -35.18 -56.66
CA GLU A 617 -77.18 -34.14 -57.12
C GLU A 617 -75.98 -33.97 -56.16
N PRO A 618 -74.74 -33.88 -56.69
CA PRO A 618 -73.53 -33.78 -55.85
C PRO A 618 -73.38 -32.38 -55.23
N VAL A 619 -73.08 -32.33 -53.92
CA VAL A 619 -72.75 -31.11 -53.17
C VAL A 619 -71.30 -31.18 -52.70
N THR A 620 -70.54 -30.08 -52.84
CA THR A 620 -69.17 -29.97 -52.32
C THR A 620 -69.03 -28.71 -51.48
N LEU A 621 -68.83 -28.89 -50.17
CA LEU A 621 -68.44 -27.83 -49.24
C LEU A 621 -66.92 -27.63 -49.32
N ARG A 622 -66.44 -26.39 -49.35
CA ARG A 622 -65.01 -26.06 -49.42
C ARG A 622 -64.62 -25.15 -48.27
N ALA A 623 -63.50 -25.45 -47.63
CA ALA A 623 -62.83 -24.51 -46.73
C ALA A 623 -62.16 -23.43 -47.59
N THR A 624 -62.83 -22.31 -47.77
CA THR A 624 -62.30 -21.16 -48.50
C THR A 624 -61.14 -20.53 -47.72
N ASP A 625 -59.96 -20.54 -48.34
CA ASP A 625 -58.68 -19.98 -47.86
C ASP A 625 -58.02 -20.62 -46.59
N PRO A 626 -57.50 -21.84 -46.67
CA PRO A 626 -56.61 -22.33 -45.61
C PRO A 626 -55.22 -21.68 -45.68
N GLY A 627 -54.79 -21.02 -46.76
CA GLY A 627 -53.38 -20.60 -46.95
C GLY A 627 -52.30 -21.66 -46.62
N SER A 628 -51.03 -21.26 -46.61
CA SER A 628 -49.92 -22.17 -46.25
C SER A 628 -49.78 -22.31 -44.73
N GLY A 629 -49.47 -23.52 -44.24
CA GLY A 629 -49.19 -23.77 -42.82
C GLY A 629 -50.41 -23.92 -41.90
N ARG A 630 -51.63 -24.04 -42.45
CA ARG A 630 -52.86 -24.24 -41.67
C ARG A 630 -53.40 -25.67 -41.83
N SER A 631 -54.10 -26.15 -40.81
CA SER A 631 -54.73 -27.46 -40.79
C SER A 631 -56.24 -27.34 -40.76
N VAL A 632 -56.94 -28.26 -41.43
CA VAL A 632 -58.40 -28.30 -41.55
C VAL A 632 -58.94 -29.55 -40.86
N LEU A 633 -60.06 -29.43 -40.17
CA LEU A 633 -60.81 -30.54 -39.57
C LEU A 633 -62.31 -30.33 -39.83
N TRP A 634 -62.97 -31.32 -40.40
CA TRP A 634 -64.40 -31.31 -40.66
C TRP A 634 -65.20 -32.09 -39.61
N SER A 635 -66.51 -31.89 -39.62
CA SER A 635 -67.47 -32.56 -38.74
C SER A 635 -67.50 -34.08 -38.82
N ASP A 636 -67.01 -34.66 -39.92
CA ASP A 636 -66.85 -36.12 -40.10
C ASP A 636 -65.47 -36.64 -39.67
N GLY A 637 -64.61 -35.74 -39.16
CA GLY A 637 -63.22 -36.03 -38.77
C GLY A 637 -62.21 -35.94 -39.93
N SER A 638 -62.66 -35.66 -41.16
CA SER A 638 -61.76 -35.55 -42.31
C SER A 638 -60.92 -34.27 -42.26
N ARG A 639 -59.77 -34.28 -42.96
CA ARG A 639 -58.80 -33.16 -42.97
C ARG A 639 -58.53 -32.60 -44.37
N PHE A 640 -59.43 -32.88 -45.31
CA PHE A 640 -59.33 -32.42 -46.68
C PHE A 640 -59.82 -30.97 -46.83
N LEU A 641 -59.48 -30.31 -47.94
CA LEU A 641 -59.95 -28.94 -48.22
C LEU A 641 -61.43 -28.86 -48.58
N SER A 642 -62.06 -30.00 -48.84
CA SER A 642 -63.47 -30.09 -49.18
C SER A 642 -64.13 -31.30 -48.54
N LEU A 643 -65.41 -31.16 -48.24
CA LEU A 643 -66.29 -32.21 -47.75
C LEU A 643 -67.46 -32.39 -48.73
N GLN A 644 -67.87 -33.64 -48.98
CA GLN A 644 -69.03 -33.95 -49.79
C GLN A 644 -70.15 -34.58 -48.93
N PRO A 645 -71.10 -33.77 -48.46
CA PRO A 645 -72.31 -34.25 -47.80
C PRO A 645 -73.08 -35.24 -48.67
N THR A 646 -73.46 -36.39 -48.11
CA THR A 646 -74.32 -37.40 -48.76
C THR A 646 -75.67 -37.56 -48.04
N LYS A 647 -75.85 -36.86 -46.92
CA LYS A 647 -77.08 -36.87 -46.11
C LYS A 647 -77.42 -35.46 -45.69
N SER A 648 -78.69 -35.19 -45.47
CA SER A 648 -79.10 -33.92 -44.87
C SER A 648 -78.56 -33.82 -43.44
N GLY A 649 -78.05 -32.66 -43.05
CA GLY A 649 -77.48 -32.45 -41.72
C GLY A 649 -76.67 -31.16 -41.58
N LYS A 650 -76.23 -30.90 -40.34
CA LYS A 650 -75.34 -29.79 -40.01
C LYS A 650 -73.89 -30.23 -40.14
N TYR A 651 -73.14 -29.51 -40.97
CA TYR A 651 -71.72 -29.71 -41.20
C TYR A 651 -70.92 -28.53 -40.65
N TRP A 652 -69.69 -28.77 -40.21
CA TRP A 652 -68.79 -27.72 -39.74
C TRP A 652 -67.36 -27.98 -40.17
N VAL A 653 -66.59 -26.90 -40.27
CA VAL A 653 -65.16 -26.92 -40.54
C VAL A 653 -64.42 -26.11 -39.49
N GLN A 654 -63.27 -26.60 -39.06
CA GLN A 654 -62.35 -25.91 -38.18
C GLN A 654 -61.00 -25.74 -38.89
N VAL A 655 -60.48 -24.52 -38.89
CA VAL A 655 -59.16 -24.19 -39.47
C VAL A 655 -58.24 -23.71 -38.35
N THR A 656 -57.06 -24.32 -38.25
CA THR A 656 -56.06 -24.02 -37.21
C THR A 656 -54.75 -23.57 -37.83
N HIS A 657 -54.21 -22.44 -37.39
CA HIS A 657 -52.90 -21.89 -37.75
C HIS A 657 -52.08 -21.61 -36.48
N SER A 658 -51.03 -22.38 -36.24
CA SER A 658 -50.29 -22.33 -34.97
C SER A 658 -51.26 -22.50 -33.77
N ILE A 659 -51.32 -21.53 -32.85
CA ILE A 659 -52.24 -21.52 -31.71
C ILE A 659 -53.65 -20.99 -32.03
N CYS A 660 -53.87 -20.44 -33.23
CA CYS A 660 -55.12 -19.77 -33.60
C CYS A 660 -56.08 -20.73 -34.29
N THR A 661 -57.30 -20.86 -33.76
CA THR A 661 -58.33 -21.79 -34.26
C THR A 661 -59.63 -21.04 -34.52
N ILE A 662 -60.24 -21.26 -35.68
CA ILE A 662 -61.56 -20.72 -36.05
C ILE A 662 -62.44 -21.85 -36.61
N SER A 663 -63.76 -21.73 -36.52
CA SER A 663 -64.70 -22.68 -37.12
C SER A 663 -65.92 -22.01 -37.73
N ASP A 664 -66.52 -22.65 -38.72
CA ASP A 664 -67.79 -22.24 -39.32
C ASP A 664 -68.72 -23.43 -39.60
N THR A 665 -70.03 -23.20 -39.70
CA THR A 665 -71.05 -24.25 -39.84
C THR A 665 -72.08 -23.94 -40.92
N ILE A 666 -72.56 -24.98 -41.62
CA ILE A 666 -73.59 -24.92 -42.67
C ILE A 666 -74.57 -26.09 -42.56
N ASN A 667 -75.84 -25.89 -42.90
CA ASN A 667 -76.83 -26.96 -43.05
C ASN A 667 -77.06 -27.31 -44.53
N VAL A 668 -77.12 -28.62 -44.81
CA VAL A 668 -77.38 -29.16 -46.16
C VAL A 668 -78.65 -30.00 -46.13
N THR A 669 -79.58 -29.78 -47.07
CA THR A 669 -80.87 -30.50 -47.16
C THR A 669 -81.11 -31.09 -48.57
N PHE A 670 -81.33 -32.40 -48.67
CA PHE A 670 -81.69 -33.10 -49.92
C PHE A 670 -83.21 -33.35 -50.04
N LYS A 671 -83.83 -33.17 -51.23
CA LYS A 671 -85.29 -33.37 -51.51
C LYS A 671 -85.60 -34.07 -52.85
N SER A 672 -86.75 -34.75 -52.99
CA SER A 672 -87.17 -35.47 -54.23
C SER A 672 -87.88 -34.58 -55.28
N CYS A 673 -87.69 -34.83 -56.59
CA CYS A 673 -88.10 -33.97 -57.73
C CYS A 673 -88.73 -34.80 -58.94
N PRO A 674 -89.85 -34.41 -59.62
CA PRO A 674 -90.62 -35.25 -60.61
C PRO A 674 -90.21 -35.19 -62.13
N PRO A 675 -90.58 -36.17 -63.02
CA PRO A 675 -90.18 -36.28 -64.47
C PRO A 675 -91.19 -35.73 -65.56
N PRO A 676 -90.80 -35.53 -66.86
CA PRO A 676 -91.58 -34.82 -67.94
C PRO A 676 -92.40 -35.66 -69.00
N PRO A 677 -93.45 -35.11 -69.70
CA PRO A 677 -94.44 -35.80 -70.61
C PRO A 677 -94.13 -35.96 -72.15
N VAL A 678 -94.94 -36.75 -72.93
CA VAL A 678 -94.76 -37.15 -74.39
C VAL A 678 -96.06 -37.00 -75.25
N PRO A 679 -96.05 -36.48 -76.52
CA PRO A 679 -97.25 -36.26 -77.36
C PRO A 679 -97.78 -37.45 -78.19
N VAL A 680 -99.09 -37.48 -78.48
CA VAL A 680 -99.80 -38.46 -79.35
C VAL A 680 -100.33 -37.80 -80.64
N ILE A 681 -100.01 -38.38 -81.82
CA ILE A 681 -100.27 -37.78 -83.16
C ILE A 681 -101.02 -38.77 -84.08
N PRO A 682 -102.17 -38.39 -84.71
CA PRO A 682 -102.91 -39.25 -85.64
C PRO A 682 -102.31 -39.24 -87.07
N ASN A 683 -102.45 -40.36 -87.79
CA ASN A 683 -101.86 -40.56 -89.13
C ASN A 683 -102.87 -40.49 -90.29
N ILE A 684 -104.17 -40.29 -90.04
CA ILE A 684 -105.20 -40.13 -91.07
C ILE A 684 -106.11 -38.98 -90.68
N ILE A 685 -106.44 -38.12 -91.64
CA ILE A 685 -107.49 -37.11 -91.52
C ILE A 685 -108.46 -37.20 -92.71
N THR A 686 -109.72 -36.88 -92.46
CA THR A 686 -110.81 -36.96 -93.44
C THR A 686 -111.54 -35.63 -93.52
N PRO A 687 -111.06 -34.64 -94.31
CA PRO A 687 -111.61 -33.28 -94.36
C PRO A 687 -112.93 -33.20 -95.14
N ASN A 688 -113.93 -33.99 -94.73
CA ASN A 688 -115.24 -34.10 -95.37
C ASN A 688 -116.29 -33.16 -94.74
N GLY A 689 -115.94 -32.47 -93.65
CA GLY A 689 -116.80 -31.49 -92.97
C GLY A 689 -117.81 -32.11 -92.00
N ASP A 690 -117.60 -33.35 -91.55
CA ASP A 690 -118.42 -34.02 -90.54
C ASP A 690 -117.98 -33.75 -89.08
N GLU A 691 -116.99 -32.88 -88.90
CA GLU A 691 -116.32 -32.49 -87.63
C GLU A 691 -115.48 -33.61 -86.99
N LYS A 692 -115.31 -34.77 -87.65
CA LYS A 692 -114.54 -35.91 -87.13
C LYS A 692 -113.29 -36.14 -87.95
N ASN A 693 -112.13 -35.97 -87.30
CA ASN A 693 -110.83 -36.07 -87.95
C ASN A 693 -110.67 -35.16 -89.17
N ASP A 694 -111.42 -34.07 -89.24
CA ASP A 694 -111.27 -33.05 -90.28
C ASP A 694 -109.89 -32.39 -90.23
N LYS A 695 -109.23 -32.42 -89.06
CA LYS A 695 -107.95 -31.75 -88.78
C LYS A 695 -106.94 -32.65 -88.07
N LEU A 696 -105.66 -32.35 -88.24
CA LEU A 696 -104.56 -32.97 -87.51
C LEU A 696 -104.47 -32.41 -86.08
N VAL A 697 -104.90 -33.17 -85.08
CA VAL A 697 -104.93 -32.73 -83.66
C VAL A 697 -103.86 -33.46 -82.85
N LEU A 698 -102.91 -32.72 -82.25
CA LEU A 698 -101.92 -33.25 -81.32
C LEU A 698 -102.53 -33.42 -79.92
N LYS A 699 -102.55 -34.64 -79.39
CA LYS A 699 -103.11 -34.96 -78.07
C LYS A 699 -101.99 -35.05 -77.02
N GLU A 700 -102.36 -34.81 -75.76
CA GLU A 700 -101.49 -34.83 -74.56
C GLU A 700 -100.45 -33.70 -74.46
N ILE A 701 -100.54 -32.71 -75.33
CA ILE A 701 -99.74 -31.47 -75.26
C ILE A 701 -100.64 -30.24 -75.45
N PRO A 702 -100.35 -29.11 -74.77
CA PRO A 702 -101.10 -27.87 -74.96
C PRO A 702 -100.94 -27.33 -76.39
N GLU A 703 -102.03 -26.81 -76.96
CA GLU A 703 -102.01 -26.09 -78.25
C GLU A 703 -101.08 -24.89 -78.21
N GLY A 704 -100.44 -24.57 -79.33
CA GLY A 704 -99.60 -23.38 -79.44
C GLY A 704 -98.17 -23.54 -78.94
N VAL A 705 -97.77 -24.73 -78.48
CA VAL A 705 -96.43 -24.97 -77.92
C VAL A 705 -95.44 -25.49 -78.96
N TRP A 706 -95.87 -26.42 -79.81
CA TRP A 706 -94.95 -27.15 -80.71
C TRP A 706 -94.91 -26.54 -82.10
N HIS A 707 -93.78 -26.69 -82.79
CA HIS A 707 -93.60 -26.26 -84.17
C HIS A 707 -93.91 -27.42 -85.12
N LEU A 708 -94.95 -27.30 -85.96
CA LEU A 708 -95.32 -28.30 -86.97
C LEU A 708 -94.88 -27.87 -88.37
N LYS A 709 -94.22 -28.78 -89.10
CA LYS A 709 -93.96 -28.67 -90.53
C LYS A 709 -94.56 -29.85 -91.28
N LEU A 710 -95.21 -29.61 -92.43
CA LEU A 710 -95.75 -30.65 -93.32
C LEU A 710 -95.20 -30.54 -94.74
N PHE A 711 -94.96 -31.69 -95.36
CA PHE A 711 -94.36 -31.83 -96.68
C PHE A 711 -95.21 -32.74 -97.58
N ASN A 712 -95.26 -32.48 -98.89
CA ASN A 712 -95.87 -33.41 -99.84
C ASN A 712 -94.96 -34.62 -100.13
N ARG A 713 -95.45 -35.59 -100.92
CA ARG A 713 -94.69 -36.81 -101.30
C ARG A 713 -93.37 -36.56 -102.03
N TRP A 714 -93.15 -35.36 -102.55
CA TRP A 714 -91.91 -34.96 -103.23
C TRP A 714 -90.94 -34.19 -102.31
N GLY A 715 -91.27 -34.06 -101.02
CA GLY A 715 -90.47 -33.33 -100.04
C GLY A 715 -90.65 -31.81 -100.08
N GLN A 716 -91.61 -31.29 -100.85
CA GLN A 716 -91.92 -29.87 -100.87
C GLN A 716 -92.68 -29.49 -99.60
N LEU A 717 -92.17 -28.51 -98.85
CA LEU A 717 -92.82 -27.95 -97.67
C LEU A 717 -94.15 -27.28 -98.06
N LEU A 718 -95.23 -27.67 -97.42
CA LEU A 718 -96.58 -27.15 -97.64
C LEU A 718 -97.11 -26.34 -96.46
N PHE A 719 -96.65 -26.66 -95.25
CA PHE A 719 -97.09 -26.01 -94.02
C PHE A 719 -95.92 -25.90 -93.05
N ASP A 720 -95.78 -24.75 -92.40
CA ASP A 720 -94.71 -24.47 -91.43
C ASP A 720 -95.26 -23.48 -90.40
N GLU A 721 -95.64 -23.99 -89.23
CA GLU A 721 -96.30 -23.18 -88.20
C GLU A 721 -95.68 -23.42 -86.81
N LYS A 722 -95.04 -22.37 -86.29
CA LYS A 722 -94.58 -22.32 -84.90
C LYS A 722 -95.77 -22.12 -83.98
N GLY A 723 -95.87 -22.96 -82.96
CA GLY A 723 -97.02 -22.93 -82.06
C GLY A 723 -98.29 -23.42 -82.76
N TYR A 724 -98.23 -24.62 -83.31
CA TYR A 724 -99.33 -25.27 -84.00
C TYR A 724 -100.58 -25.41 -83.10
N ARG A 725 -101.75 -25.09 -83.66
CA ARG A 725 -103.02 -25.00 -82.93
C ARG A 725 -104.06 -26.02 -83.39
N ASN A 726 -103.61 -27.19 -83.86
CA ASN A 726 -104.49 -28.29 -84.25
C ASN A 726 -105.49 -27.94 -85.38
N ASP A 727 -105.07 -27.07 -86.31
CA ASP A 727 -105.93 -26.38 -87.26
C ASP A 727 -105.66 -26.70 -88.74
N TRP A 728 -104.88 -27.74 -89.04
CA TRP A 728 -104.57 -28.16 -90.43
C TRP A 728 -105.50 -29.29 -90.89
N PRO A 729 -106.10 -29.25 -92.10
CA PRO A 729 -105.78 -28.36 -93.22
C PRO A 729 -106.53 -27.02 -93.14
N LYS A 730 -105.86 -25.93 -93.56
CA LYS A 730 -106.46 -24.58 -93.63
C LYS A 730 -107.17 -24.27 -94.96
N ASP A 731 -106.80 -24.99 -96.03
CA ASP A 731 -107.31 -24.81 -97.40
C ASP A 731 -107.75 -26.16 -97.99
N LYS A 732 -108.45 -26.14 -99.14
CA LYS A 732 -108.75 -27.35 -99.93
C LYS A 732 -107.44 -28.02 -100.34
N ILE A 733 -107.13 -29.13 -99.70
CA ILE A 733 -105.96 -29.94 -99.98
C ILE A 733 -106.35 -31.12 -100.87
N SER A 734 -105.40 -31.73 -101.58
CA SER A 734 -105.68 -32.92 -102.39
C SER A 734 -105.56 -34.18 -101.55
N ASP A 735 -106.25 -35.26 -101.98
CA ASP A 735 -106.02 -36.57 -101.39
C ASP A 735 -104.57 -37.01 -101.56
N GLY A 736 -104.02 -37.58 -100.49
CA GLY A 736 -102.68 -38.15 -100.50
C GLY A 736 -101.96 -38.10 -99.16
N THR A 737 -100.75 -38.66 -99.15
CA THR A 737 -99.88 -38.71 -97.97
C THR A 737 -99.00 -37.47 -97.86
N TYR A 738 -98.98 -36.90 -96.66
CA TYR A 738 -98.14 -35.79 -96.23
C TYR A 738 -97.21 -36.25 -95.11
N TYR A 739 -96.01 -35.69 -95.02
CA TYR A 739 -95.03 -36.03 -93.98
C TYR A 739 -94.90 -34.88 -92.99
N TYR A 740 -94.84 -35.16 -91.69
CA TYR A 740 -94.71 -34.15 -90.64
C TYR A 740 -93.37 -34.19 -89.90
N LEU A 741 -92.92 -33.02 -89.45
CA LEU A 741 -91.88 -32.82 -88.45
C LEU A 741 -92.45 -31.91 -87.35
N LEU A 742 -92.46 -32.40 -86.11
CA LEU A 742 -92.93 -31.69 -84.93
C LEU A 742 -91.75 -31.45 -83.96
N GLU A 743 -91.51 -30.21 -83.52
CA GLU A 743 -90.38 -29.84 -82.66
C GLU A 743 -90.84 -29.09 -81.40
N ASP A 744 -90.27 -29.49 -80.24
CA ASP A 744 -90.37 -28.76 -78.98
C ASP A 744 -89.30 -27.66 -78.94
N PRO A 745 -89.69 -26.37 -78.92
CA PRO A 745 -88.74 -25.27 -78.97
C PRO A 745 -87.84 -25.17 -77.72
N GLU A 746 -88.27 -25.70 -76.56
CA GLU A 746 -87.54 -25.59 -75.28
C GLU A 746 -86.57 -26.76 -75.11
N THR A 747 -87.04 -28.00 -75.27
CA THR A 747 -86.19 -29.19 -75.06
C THR A 747 -85.43 -29.64 -76.31
N LYS A 748 -85.75 -29.08 -77.49
CA LYS A 748 -85.22 -29.51 -78.80
C LYS A 748 -85.57 -30.95 -79.19
N ARG A 749 -86.55 -31.58 -78.53
CA ARG A 749 -87.06 -32.90 -78.92
C ARG A 749 -87.85 -32.79 -80.22
N THR A 750 -87.69 -33.78 -81.10
CA THR A 750 -88.39 -33.82 -82.40
C THR A 750 -89.13 -35.14 -82.62
N PHE A 751 -90.31 -35.07 -83.25
CA PHE A 751 -91.11 -36.20 -83.70
C PHE A 751 -91.32 -36.09 -85.21
N LYS A 752 -91.30 -37.21 -85.93
CA LYS A 752 -91.41 -37.25 -87.40
C LYS A 752 -92.37 -38.36 -87.79
N GLY A 753 -93.19 -38.15 -88.81
CA GLY A 753 -94.15 -39.16 -89.27
C GLY A 753 -94.87 -38.75 -90.54
N TRP A 754 -96.03 -39.35 -90.80
CA TRP A 754 -96.87 -39.04 -91.95
C TRP A 754 -98.34 -38.97 -91.54
N VAL A 755 -99.11 -38.20 -92.30
CA VAL A 755 -100.55 -38.08 -92.22
C VAL A 755 -101.13 -38.23 -93.62
N GLU A 756 -102.11 -39.09 -93.78
CA GLU A 756 -102.84 -39.27 -95.04
C GLU A 756 -104.13 -38.47 -95.02
N VAL A 757 -104.41 -37.76 -96.12
CA VAL A 757 -105.65 -37.02 -96.33
C VAL A 757 -106.52 -37.79 -97.31
N VAL A 758 -107.77 -38.05 -96.90
CA VAL A 758 -108.78 -38.76 -97.68
C VAL A 758 -110.11 -38.00 -97.59
N HIS A 759 -110.56 -37.35 -98.67
CA HIS A 759 -111.83 -36.62 -98.70
C HIS A 759 -113.05 -37.53 -98.85
#